data_AF-A0A8W8HW14-F1
#
_entry.id   AF-A0A8W8HW14-F1
#
_cell.length_a   1.000
_cell.length_b   1.000
_cell.length_c   1.000
_cell.angle_alpha   90.00
_cell.angle_beta   90.00
_cell.angle_gamma   90.00
#
_symmetry.space_group_name_H-M   'P 1'
#
loop_
_entity.id
_entity.type
_entity.pdbx_description
1 polymer ?
#
loop_
_entity_poly.entity_id
_entity_poly.type
_entity_poly.pdbx_seq_one_letter_code
_entity_poly.pdbx_strand_id
1 'polypeptide(L)'
;EKPQETDADVLKRDVIYALVMRMNLLPRLRHILSQSHPQAPVVLQCTDILIRIVKHSPQMAYEVERCPELLDVIVEEFLPTSWRMLDVKAPLSDLYGVPVPRAMKLVRCLAQAGRNLAATLLGKYHIKARFLRYLVEKNADNLLLPQNEALRLQTESYRTWRACLSYGLADDLFTDIFPCILSQLETLQMECLEICPGLQYNRMTAFITVLESVVLLAAQSDQRKFGSSERKLPSDQDQNLLPSVTWSQVTDIGSVVIDMCQKCMKKLGETYQHKKFNLDFEASCVNFMASYLSSWSSLKSFDPVAGLQYIEKLYGDTFEPLLHSLGFQAVLSSLCPNSSILNPGLQIKMEYADNLPGLGMRLKEGDLVEPCLLDYSPFGIVTAVLRVLHVIGQIHRGLQEKICQLVSSDGNLLTYLRKIASSPTPSSNSHFNKYEHFVIYYFLKLVVNHTDGEQMASLLQKLSLRLITHLQHGDEFLVHDLLSTVVFSPNIWKQGEEAMMSSMESLQLSDAVHLCSVTQEQVSVNQTQLVAATLSELVPIRAAYLQTFSDQQKVAMHSRHRFLMHALDVQNLVTSSPTETLLPQDWMYLPLIDLYNRFSSVGADVQNALSKNQVSMVTSVLRWVYLLERFQPKVTGSVSVTLRVSRVMCTFLTGNDLFMERTVYLYLAALLREFSTPQLLDQMNFTEEIPGIVSFYDLYSALLQQYEAVSFGDSLFSCYVLLPVQQKHDIQLRKALWTEHQGILRCMRLPLKEIPLPLDRFLNPEESDVELIRLYFQNLLSKRLQPHWSPLLYVIAVHHVNRFIYNQEKKHTRLKQGMILQLQKSTHKELCQHLLHYKMVNQEKDHGIELYEELPPIRKTLLGQVQALEHPS
;
A
#
# COMPACT_ATOMS: atom_id res chain seq x y z
N GLU A 1 -10.75 -29.74 -27.12
CA GLU A 1 -11.43 -29.80 -25.81
C GLU A 1 -10.39 -29.61 -24.72
N LYS A 2 -10.58 -28.67 -23.79
CA LYS A 2 -9.66 -28.55 -22.64
C LYS A 2 -9.88 -29.77 -21.73
N PRO A 3 -8.82 -30.43 -21.22
CA PRO A 3 -8.99 -31.58 -20.33
C PRO A 3 -9.82 -31.18 -19.11
N GLN A 4 -10.82 -32.01 -18.78
CA GLN A 4 -11.71 -31.78 -17.65
C GLN A 4 -10.91 -32.01 -16.35
N GLU A 5 -10.76 -30.97 -15.54
CA GLU A 5 -9.97 -30.96 -14.30
C GLU A 5 -10.51 -32.00 -13.30
N THR A 6 -9.66 -32.89 -12.79
CA THR A 6 -10.09 -33.98 -11.87
C THR A 6 -10.47 -33.43 -10.49
N ASP A 7 -11.23 -34.20 -9.70
CA ASP A 7 -11.59 -33.78 -8.33
C ASP A 7 -10.37 -33.62 -7.42
N ALA A 8 -9.32 -34.42 -7.66
CA ALA A 8 -8.04 -34.28 -6.95
C ALA A 8 -7.34 -32.97 -7.31
N ASP A 9 -7.39 -32.54 -8.57
CA ASP A 9 -6.78 -31.29 -9.02
C ASP A 9 -7.54 -30.08 -8.45
N VAL A 10 -8.87 -30.13 -8.42
CA VAL A 10 -9.68 -29.06 -7.79
C VAL A 10 -9.46 -29.01 -6.28
N LEU A 11 -9.33 -30.15 -5.61
CA LEU A 11 -9.08 -30.18 -4.16
C LEU A 11 -7.68 -29.68 -3.79
N LYS A 12 -6.69 -29.81 -4.69
CA LYS A 12 -5.37 -29.16 -4.56
C LYS A 12 -5.42 -27.65 -4.77
N ARG A 13 -6.43 -27.14 -5.47
CA ARG A 13 -6.61 -25.69 -5.69
C ARG A 13 -7.45 -25.04 -4.60
N ASP A 14 -8.59 -25.64 -4.26
CA ASP A 14 -9.56 -25.11 -3.31
C ASP A 14 -10.41 -26.24 -2.70
N VAL A 15 -10.14 -26.55 -1.44
CA VAL A 15 -10.80 -27.62 -0.68
C VAL A 15 -12.28 -27.31 -0.46
N ILE A 16 -12.63 -26.07 -0.14
CA ILE A 16 -14.01 -25.72 0.18
C ILE A 16 -14.84 -25.81 -1.09
N TYR A 17 -14.34 -25.28 -2.21
CA TYR A 17 -14.99 -25.40 -3.49
C TYR A 17 -15.18 -26.87 -3.90
N ALA A 18 -14.14 -27.71 -3.78
CA ALA A 18 -14.24 -29.13 -4.11
C ALA A 18 -15.31 -29.85 -3.27
N LEU A 19 -15.28 -29.66 -1.94
CA LEU A 19 -16.20 -30.31 -1.02
C LEU A 19 -17.66 -29.92 -1.25
N VAL A 20 -17.90 -28.64 -1.52
CA VAL A 20 -19.25 -28.09 -1.72
C VAL A 20 -19.76 -28.39 -3.14
N MET A 21 -19.00 -28.03 -4.16
CA MET A 21 -19.48 -28.02 -5.56
C MET A 21 -19.35 -29.38 -6.26
N ARG A 22 -18.49 -30.28 -5.77
CA ARG A 22 -18.25 -31.59 -6.41
C ARG A 22 -18.59 -32.79 -5.53
N MET A 23 -18.36 -32.70 -4.22
CA MET A 23 -18.47 -33.86 -3.32
C MET A 23 -19.75 -33.90 -2.47
N ASN A 24 -20.71 -32.99 -2.71
CA ASN A 24 -22.00 -32.95 -2.03
C ASN A 24 -21.90 -32.90 -0.49
N LEU A 25 -20.99 -32.09 0.06
CA LEU A 25 -20.83 -31.96 1.51
C LEU A 25 -22.08 -31.38 2.19
N LEU A 26 -22.71 -30.35 1.60
CA LEU A 26 -23.84 -29.66 2.24
C LEU A 26 -25.07 -30.57 2.46
N PRO A 27 -25.54 -31.37 1.47
CA PRO A 27 -26.63 -32.32 1.70
C PRO A 27 -26.31 -33.39 2.76
N ARG A 28 -25.03 -33.80 2.88
CA ARG A 28 -24.58 -34.75 3.91
C ARG A 28 -24.63 -34.14 5.30
N LEU A 29 -24.14 -32.90 5.46
CA LEU A 29 -24.24 -32.16 6.72
C LEU A 29 -25.70 -31.96 7.14
N ARG A 30 -26.58 -31.60 6.20
CA ARG A 30 -28.03 -31.54 6.44
C ARG A 30 -28.56 -32.87 6.97
N HIS A 31 -28.25 -33.99 6.30
CA HIS A 31 -28.71 -35.32 6.72
C HIS A 31 -28.23 -35.70 8.12
N ILE A 32 -26.97 -35.41 8.45
CA ILE A 32 -26.42 -35.61 9.80
C ILE A 32 -27.24 -34.83 10.82
N LEU A 33 -27.50 -33.54 10.56
CA LEU A 33 -28.23 -32.67 11.48
C LEU A 33 -29.71 -33.02 11.60
N SER A 34 -30.38 -33.47 10.54
CA SER A 34 -31.84 -33.69 10.57
C SER A 34 -32.28 -35.14 10.81
N GLN A 35 -31.47 -36.13 10.43
CA GLN A 35 -31.87 -37.55 10.51
C GLN A 35 -31.09 -38.33 11.57
N SER A 36 -29.82 -37.97 11.79
CA SER A 36 -28.95 -38.73 12.70
C SER A 36 -29.02 -38.24 14.16
N HIS A 37 -29.54 -37.03 14.41
CA HIS A 37 -29.64 -36.39 15.74
C HIS A 37 -28.40 -36.62 16.63
N PRO A 38 -27.20 -36.23 16.18
CA PRO A 38 -25.98 -36.51 16.92
C PRO A 38 -25.88 -35.68 18.21
N GLN A 39 -24.98 -36.09 19.10
CA GLN A 39 -24.70 -35.38 20.36
C GLN A 39 -24.16 -33.95 20.12
N ALA A 40 -24.29 -33.10 21.14
CA ALA A 40 -23.90 -31.70 21.10
C ALA A 40 -22.54 -31.40 20.44
N PRO A 41 -21.43 -32.11 20.72
CA PRO A 41 -20.13 -31.80 20.10
C PRO A 41 -20.14 -31.89 18.57
N VAL A 42 -20.84 -32.88 18.01
CA VAL A 42 -20.92 -33.10 16.57
C VAL A 42 -21.77 -32.02 15.89
N VAL A 43 -22.87 -31.61 16.52
CA VAL A 43 -23.70 -30.49 16.05
C VAL A 43 -22.88 -29.20 15.97
N LEU A 44 -22.09 -28.92 17.01
CA LEU A 44 -21.23 -27.74 17.06
C LEU A 44 -20.14 -27.80 15.98
N GLN A 45 -19.51 -28.96 15.77
CA GLN A 45 -18.53 -29.17 14.69
C GLN A 45 -19.14 -29.01 13.30
N CYS A 46 -20.34 -29.54 13.05
CA CYS A 46 -21.05 -29.34 11.78
C CYS A 46 -21.32 -27.86 11.55
N THR A 47 -21.75 -27.14 12.59
CA THR A 47 -21.99 -25.69 12.52
C THR A 47 -20.69 -24.92 12.26
N ASP A 48 -19.59 -25.30 12.90
CA ASP A 48 -18.27 -24.67 12.70
C ASP A 48 -17.73 -24.91 11.27
N ILE A 49 -17.97 -26.10 10.69
CA ILE A 49 -17.68 -26.39 9.28
C ILE A 49 -18.49 -25.47 8.36
N LEU A 50 -19.80 -25.33 8.61
CA LEU A 50 -20.65 -24.42 7.83
C LEU A 50 -20.17 -22.97 7.94
N ILE A 51 -19.82 -22.49 9.14
CA ILE A 51 -19.25 -21.15 9.34
C ILE A 51 -17.96 -21.00 8.52
N ARG A 52 -17.10 -22.03 8.47
CA ARG A 52 -15.87 -21.99 7.68
C ARG A 52 -16.16 -21.92 6.18
N ILE A 53 -17.15 -22.66 5.69
CA ILE A 53 -17.60 -22.62 4.28
C ILE A 53 -18.14 -21.23 3.93
N VAL A 54 -19.03 -20.67 4.75
CA VAL A 54 -19.63 -19.35 4.51
C VAL A 54 -18.59 -18.24 4.49
N LYS A 55 -17.58 -18.31 5.37
CA LYS A 55 -16.48 -17.33 5.42
C LYS A 55 -15.50 -17.42 4.25
N HIS A 56 -15.55 -18.49 3.46
CA HIS A 56 -14.64 -18.68 2.33
C HIS A 56 -14.85 -17.60 1.25
N SER A 57 -16.10 -17.39 0.86
CA SER A 57 -16.47 -16.41 -0.16
C SER A 57 -17.99 -16.16 -0.15
N PRO A 58 -18.45 -15.03 -0.70
CA PRO A 58 -19.88 -14.80 -0.92
C PRO A 58 -20.56 -15.92 -1.73
N GLN A 59 -19.87 -16.48 -2.72
CA GLN A 59 -20.38 -17.59 -3.53
C GLN A 59 -20.72 -18.81 -2.65
N MET A 60 -19.79 -19.24 -1.79
CA MET A 60 -20.02 -20.38 -0.91
C MET A 60 -21.14 -20.11 0.12
N ALA A 61 -21.30 -18.86 0.56
CA ALA A 61 -22.42 -18.47 1.41
C ALA A 61 -23.79 -18.65 0.71
N TYR A 62 -23.89 -18.30 -0.57
CA TYR A 62 -25.10 -18.55 -1.36
C TYR A 62 -25.36 -20.05 -1.56
N GLU A 63 -24.33 -20.88 -1.75
CA GLU A 63 -24.51 -22.33 -1.89
C GLU A 63 -25.04 -22.97 -0.58
N VAL A 64 -24.61 -22.47 0.59
CA VAL A 64 -25.16 -22.90 1.89
C VAL A 64 -26.64 -22.53 2.01
N GLU A 65 -27.04 -21.33 1.58
CA GLU A 65 -28.45 -20.90 1.59
C GLU A 65 -29.32 -21.69 0.61
N ARG A 66 -28.78 -21.99 -0.57
CA ARG A 66 -29.46 -22.74 -1.64
C ARG A 66 -29.63 -24.22 -1.33
N CYS A 67 -28.83 -24.78 -0.42
CA CYS A 67 -28.94 -26.18 -0.04
C CYS A 67 -30.33 -26.44 0.59
N PRO A 68 -31.19 -27.28 -0.02
CA PRO A 68 -32.56 -27.48 0.44
C PRO A 68 -32.63 -27.96 1.89
N GLU A 69 -33.49 -27.33 2.69
CA GLU A 69 -33.79 -27.65 4.09
C GLU A 69 -32.63 -27.50 5.09
N LEU A 70 -31.42 -27.16 4.63
CA LEU A 70 -30.26 -27.05 5.54
C LEU A 70 -30.42 -25.89 6.52
N LEU A 71 -30.73 -24.70 6.01
CA LEU A 71 -30.95 -23.55 6.88
C LEU A 71 -32.26 -23.64 7.66
N ASP A 72 -33.29 -24.26 7.09
CA ASP A 72 -34.56 -24.49 7.78
C ASP A 72 -34.33 -25.31 9.06
N VAL A 73 -33.63 -26.45 8.96
CA VAL A 73 -33.24 -27.27 10.12
C VAL A 73 -32.41 -26.47 11.12
N ILE A 74 -31.45 -25.66 10.65
CA ILE A 74 -30.60 -24.88 11.55
C ILE A 74 -31.41 -23.84 12.33
N VAL A 75 -32.32 -23.14 11.67
CA VAL A 75 -33.11 -22.09 12.31
C VAL A 75 -34.19 -22.68 13.22
N GLU A 76 -34.85 -23.77 12.82
CA GLU A 76 -35.91 -24.38 13.62
C GLU A 76 -35.38 -25.10 14.86
N GLU A 77 -34.32 -25.90 14.71
CA GLU A 77 -33.79 -26.71 15.81
C GLU A 77 -32.84 -25.94 16.72
N PHE A 78 -32.02 -25.04 16.16
CA PHE A 78 -30.93 -24.39 16.90
C PHE A 78 -31.10 -22.89 17.07
N LEU A 79 -32.15 -22.28 16.51
CA LEU A 79 -32.59 -20.91 16.79
C LEU A 79 -34.12 -20.83 17.03
N PRO A 80 -34.69 -21.68 17.91
CA PRO A 80 -36.11 -21.65 18.19
C PRO A 80 -36.50 -20.40 18.98
N THR A 81 -37.76 -19.99 18.85
CA THR A 81 -38.35 -18.90 19.66
C THR A 81 -38.94 -19.39 20.99
N SER A 82 -39.13 -20.70 21.14
CA SER A 82 -39.60 -21.36 22.36
C SER A 82 -38.82 -22.65 22.60
N TRP A 83 -38.40 -22.89 23.84
CA TRP A 83 -37.64 -24.07 24.24
C TRP A 83 -38.10 -24.57 25.61
N ARG A 84 -37.79 -25.84 25.89
CA ARG A 84 -38.07 -26.47 27.19
C ARG A 84 -37.28 -25.80 28.32
N MET A 85 -37.79 -25.88 29.55
CA MET A 85 -37.01 -25.48 30.72
C MET A 85 -35.79 -26.40 30.87
N LEU A 86 -34.61 -25.79 30.97
CA LEU A 86 -33.34 -26.49 31.09
C LEU A 86 -32.84 -26.39 32.53
N ASP A 87 -32.09 -27.40 32.97
CA ASP A 87 -31.30 -27.26 34.19
C ASP A 87 -30.13 -26.30 33.92
N VAL A 88 -30.30 -25.07 34.39
CA VAL A 88 -29.34 -23.95 34.22
C VAL A 88 -27.97 -24.27 34.82
N LYS A 89 -27.87 -25.28 35.71
CA LYS A 89 -26.62 -25.69 36.37
C LYS A 89 -25.90 -26.84 35.66
N ALA A 90 -26.54 -27.53 34.72
CA ALA A 90 -25.95 -28.65 33.99
C ALA A 90 -25.45 -28.22 32.59
N PRO A 91 -24.35 -28.83 32.09
CA PRO A 91 -23.94 -28.61 30.71
C PRO A 91 -25.00 -29.16 29.74
N LEU A 92 -25.26 -28.41 28.66
CA LEU A 92 -26.22 -28.81 27.63
C LEU A 92 -25.68 -30.04 26.87
N SER A 93 -26.25 -31.22 27.15
CA SER A 93 -25.91 -32.48 26.48
C SER A 93 -26.65 -32.66 25.14
N ASP A 94 -27.85 -32.09 25.04
CA ASP A 94 -28.72 -32.11 23.86
C ASP A 94 -29.06 -30.67 23.46
N LEU A 95 -28.74 -30.33 22.20
CA LEU A 95 -28.89 -28.98 21.65
C LEU A 95 -30.16 -28.82 20.80
N TYR A 96 -30.87 -29.90 20.48
CA TYR A 96 -32.06 -29.85 19.65
C TYR A 96 -33.21 -29.14 20.39
N GLY A 97 -33.88 -28.23 19.68
CA GLY A 97 -34.92 -27.37 20.25
C GLY A 97 -34.43 -26.36 21.28
N VAL A 98 -33.13 -26.02 21.29
CA VAL A 98 -32.53 -25.03 22.20
C VAL A 98 -31.74 -23.99 21.40
N PRO A 99 -31.80 -22.68 21.74
CA PRO A 99 -30.98 -21.67 21.07
C PRO A 99 -29.47 -21.90 21.23
N VAL A 100 -28.75 -21.94 20.10
CA VAL A 100 -27.29 -22.17 20.06
C VAL A 100 -26.57 -20.92 19.55
N PRO A 101 -25.65 -20.30 20.32
CA PRO A 101 -24.91 -19.12 19.87
C PRO A 101 -24.10 -19.33 18.58
N ARG A 102 -23.54 -20.53 18.37
CA ARG A 102 -22.84 -20.87 17.12
C ARG A 102 -23.76 -20.83 15.89
N ALA A 103 -25.03 -21.21 16.03
CA ALA A 103 -26.01 -21.10 14.94
C ALA A 103 -26.30 -19.64 14.60
N MET A 104 -26.46 -18.77 15.61
CA MET A 104 -26.63 -17.32 15.37
C MET A 104 -25.38 -16.72 14.71
N LYS A 105 -24.17 -17.17 15.09
CA LYS A 105 -22.92 -16.79 14.41
C LYS A 105 -22.88 -17.23 12.94
N LEU A 106 -23.43 -18.39 12.60
CA LEU A 106 -23.58 -18.82 11.19
C LEU A 106 -24.50 -17.85 10.43
N VAL A 107 -25.66 -17.50 10.99
CA VAL A 107 -26.58 -16.50 10.43
C VAL A 107 -25.88 -15.15 10.24
N ARG A 108 -25.07 -14.71 11.21
CA ARG A 108 -24.24 -13.51 11.07
C ARG A 108 -23.28 -13.58 9.90
N CYS A 109 -22.56 -14.69 9.75
CA CYS A 109 -21.59 -14.86 8.66
C CYS A 109 -22.30 -14.85 7.30
N LEU A 110 -23.48 -15.46 7.20
CA LEU A 110 -24.32 -15.42 6.00
C LEU A 110 -24.79 -13.99 5.71
N ALA A 111 -25.27 -13.25 6.71
CA ALA A 111 -25.66 -11.85 6.55
C ALA A 111 -24.48 -10.97 6.10
N GLN A 112 -23.29 -11.17 6.64
CA GLN A 112 -22.07 -10.44 6.25
C GLN A 112 -21.64 -10.71 4.80
N ALA A 113 -21.98 -11.87 4.22
CA ALA A 113 -21.61 -12.22 2.86
C ALA A 113 -22.35 -11.41 1.79
N GLY A 114 -23.51 -10.83 2.09
CA GLY A 114 -24.16 -9.87 1.19
C GLY A 114 -25.55 -9.42 1.60
N ARG A 115 -25.96 -8.26 1.11
CA ARG A 115 -27.27 -7.64 1.39
C ARG A 115 -28.46 -8.53 1.06
N ASN A 116 -28.48 -9.18 -0.11
CA ASN A 116 -29.60 -10.03 -0.52
C ASN A 116 -29.74 -11.26 0.38
N LEU A 117 -28.63 -11.83 0.80
CA LEU A 117 -28.61 -12.95 1.72
C LEU A 117 -29.13 -12.51 3.10
N ALA A 118 -28.70 -11.35 3.60
CA ALA A 118 -29.25 -10.76 4.82
C ALA A 118 -30.77 -10.53 4.74
N ALA A 119 -31.28 -10.00 3.62
CA ALA A 119 -32.72 -9.82 3.40
C ALA A 119 -33.48 -11.15 3.37
N THR A 120 -32.90 -12.18 2.75
CA THR A 120 -33.47 -13.54 2.70
C THR A 120 -33.54 -14.16 4.10
N LEU A 121 -32.50 -13.99 4.92
CA LEU A 121 -32.48 -14.42 6.33
C LEU A 121 -33.61 -13.77 7.14
N LEU A 122 -33.84 -12.47 6.96
CA LEU A 122 -34.91 -11.76 7.65
C LEU A 122 -36.30 -12.19 7.18
N GLY A 123 -36.50 -12.31 5.87
CA GLY A 123 -37.78 -12.63 5.25
C GLY A 123 -38.16 -14.11 5.35
N LYS A 124 -37.38 -14.99 4.70
CA LYS A 124 -37.69 -16.43 4.58
C LYS A 124 -37.52 -17.16 5.91
N TYR A 125 -36.41 -16.91 6.61
CA TYR A 125 -36.07 -17.63 7.84
C TYR A 125 -36.50 -16.90 9.12
N HIS A 126 -37.25 -15.81 8.99
CA HIS A 126 -37.87 -15.05 10.09
C HIS A 126 -36.90 -14.70 11.23
N ILE A 127 -35.64 -14.37 10.90
CA ILE A 127 -34.59 -14.03 11.88
C ILE A 127 -34.97 -12.84 12.77
N LYS A 128 -35.77 -11.89 12.25
CA LYS A 128 -36.29 -10.75 13.05
C LYS A 128 -37.05 -11.21 14.31
N ALA A 129 -37.89 -12.23 14.21
CA ALA A 129 -38.63 -12.76 15.34
C ALA A 129 -37.72 -13.37 16.42
N ARG A 130 -36.56 -13.91 16.01
CA ARG A 130 -35.55 -14.46 16.93
C ARG A 130 -34.83 -13.34 17.66
N PHE A 131 -34.53 -12.23 16.99
CA PHE A 131 -33.99 -11.04 17.66
C PHE A 131 -34.94 -10.53 18.75
N LEU A 132 -36.23 -10.40 18.45
CA LEU A 132 -37.24 -10.01 19.45
C LEU A 132 -37.19 -10.93 20.66
N ARG A 133 -37.19 -12.26 20.45
CA ARG A 133 -37.14 -13.21 21.56
C ARG A 133 -35.86 -13.12 22.40
N TYR A 134 -34.70 -12.99 21.75
CA TYR A 134 -33.40 -13.08 22.43
C TYR A 134 -32.94 -11.76 23.05
N LEU A 135 -33.39 -10.61 22.51
CA LEU A 135 -32.91 -9.29 22.93
C LEU A 135 -33.85 -8.52 23.88
N VAL A 136 -35.16 -8.85 23.90
CA VAL A 136 -36.13 -8.19 24.80
C VAL A 136 -35.78 -8.42 26.27
N GLU A 137 -35.26 -9.60 26.60
CA GLU A 137 -34.97 -9.96 27.98
C GLU A 137 -33.69 -9.28 28.48
N LYS A 138 -33.86 -8.38 29.45
CA LYS A 138 -32.76 -7.57 30.02
C LYS A 138 -31.71 -8.42 30.73
N ASN A 139 -32.16 -9.36 31.57
CA ASN A 139 -31.30 -10.23 32.37
C ASN A 139 -31.12 -11.56 31.64
N ALA A 140 -29.86 -11.93 31.36
CA ALA A 140 -29.52 -13.16 30.67
C ALA A 140 -30.10 -14.41 31.38
N ASP A 141 -30.21 -14.37 32.70
CA ASP A 141 -30.76 -15.46 33.53
C ASP A 141 -32.25 -15.73 33.27
N ASN A 142 -32.98 -14.72 32.81
CA ASN A 142 -34.42 -14.84 32.51
C ASN A 142 -34.68 -15.50 31.15
N LEU A 143 -33.64 -15.73 30.33
CA LEU A 143 -33.77 -16.49 29.08
C LEU A 143 -33.93 -17.99 29.31
N LEU A 144 -33.95 -18.48 30.56
CA LEU A 144 -34.07 -19.92 30.85
C LEU A 144 -32.97 -20.75 30.17
N LEU A 145 -31.77 -20.15 30.08
CA LEU A 145 -30.55 -20.73 29.54
C LEU A 145 -29.43 -20.58 30.58
N PRO A 146 -28.40 -21.45 30.55
CA PRO A 146 -27.17 -21.20 31.30
C PRO A 146 -26.64 -19.78 31.02
N GLN A 147 -26.32 -19.03 32.07
CA GLN A 147 -25.99 -17.60 31.99
C GLN A 147 -24.94 -17.28 30.90
N ASN A 148 -23.88 -18.08 30.81
CA ASN A 148 -22.83 -17.90 29.78
C ASN A 148 -23.36 -18.10 28.34
N GLU A 149 -24.25 -19.06 28.13
CA GLU A 149 -24.86 -19.32 26.83
C GLU A 149 -25.87 -18.23 26.46
N ALA A 150 -26.65 -17.74 27.42
CA ALA A 150 -27.54 -16.60 27.25
C ALA A 150 -26.77 -15.33 26.84
N LEU A 151 -25.68 -15.00 27.53
CA LEU A 151 -24.84 -13.85 27.21
C LEU A 151 -24.20 -13.98 25.81
N ARG A 152 -23.72 -15.17 25.45
CA ARG A 152 -23.16 -15.45 24.10
C ARG A 152 -24.23 -15.33 23.01
N LEU A 153 -25.43 -15.83 23.26
CA LEU A 153 -26.56 -15.75 22.33
C LEU A 153 -26.95 -14.30 22.09
N GLN A 154 -27.11 -13.51 23.15
CA GLN A 154 -27.43 -12.08 23.05
C GLN A 154 -26.34 -11.31 22.32
N THR A 155 -25.07 -11.57 22.65
CA THR A 155 -23.92 -10.95 21.97
C THR A 155 -23.93 -11.24 20.46
N GLU A 156 -24.07 -12.51 20.06
CA GLU A 156 -24.13 -12.84 18.63
C GLU A 156 -25.41 -12.33 17.96
N SER A 157 -26.53 -12.21 18.69
CA SER A 157 -27.77 -11.62 18.19
C SER A 157 -27.59 -10.12 17.89
N TYR A 158 -27.01 -9.34 18.80
CA TYR A 158 -26.66 -7.93 18.53
C TYR A 158 -25.69 -7.79 17.36
N ARG A 159 -24.65 -8.64 17.30
CA ARG A 159 -23.68 -8.62 16.18
C ARG A 159 -24.35 -8.96 14.84
N THR A 160 -25.32 -9.85 14.83
CA THR A 160 -26.10 -10.22 13.63
C THR A 160 -27.04 -9.08 13.23
N TRP A 161 -27.72 -8.48 14.20
CA TRP A 161 -28.56 -7.32 13.96
C TRP A 161 -27.75 -6.14 13.41
N ARG A 162 -26.59 -5.84 13.99
CA ARG A 162 -25.64 -4.85 13.45
C ARG A 162 -25.26 -5.13 11.99
N ALA A 163 -25.00 -6.39 11.63
CA ALA A 163 -24.70 -6.75 10.25
C ALA A 163 -25.88 -6.46 9.30
N CYS A 164 -27.12 -6.66 9.75
CA CYS A 164 -28.33 -6.31 8.99
C CYS A 164 -28.49 -4.79 8.86
N LEU A 165 -28.31 -4.05 9.97
CA LEU A 165 -28.36 -2.58 9.99
C LEU A 165 -27.29 -1.95 9.09
N SER A 166 -26.14 -2.60 8.92
CA SER A 166 -25.10 -2.17 7.99
C SER A 166 -25.52 -2.21 6.52
N TYR A 167 -26.69 -2.77 6.20
CA TYR A 167 -27.34 -2.70 4.88
C TYR A 167 -28.63 -1.87 4.87
N GLY A 168 -28.99 -1.25 5.99
CA GLY A 168 -30.29 -0.60 6.20
C GLY A 168 -31.45 -1.61 6.26
N LEU A 169 -31.22 -2.78 6.87
CA LEU A 169 -32.24 -3.81 7.07
C LEU A 169 -32.53 -4.01 8.56
N ALA A 170 -33.78 -4.37 8.87
CA ALA A 170 -34.26 -4.63 10.25
C ALA A 170 -34.07 -3.43 11.20
N ASP A 171 -34.17 -2.22 10.68
CA ASP A 171 -34.13 -0.99 11.46
C ASP A 171 -35.45 -0.72 12.19
N ASP A 172 -36.58 -1.18 11.65
CA ASP A 172 -37.89 -1.21 12.32
C ASP A 172 -37.87 -1.92 13.69
N LEU A 173 -37.01 -2.93 13.85
CA LEU A 173 -36.78 -3.60 15.14
C LEU A 173 -36.39 -2.62 16.24
N PHE A 174 -35.65 -1.56 15.92
CA PHE A 174 -35.28 -0.53 16.90
C PHE A 174 -36.52 0.12 17.52
N THR A 175 -37.56 0.39 16.71
CA THR A 175 -38.83 0.91 17.20
C THR A 175 -39.59 -0.15 17.99
N ASP A 176 -39.61 -1.40 17.52
CA ASP A 176 -40.33 -2.51 18.18
C ASP A 176 -39.83 -2.77 19.61
N ILE A 177 -38.52 -2.64 19.87
CA ILE A 177 -37.90 -2.90 21.19
C ILE A 177 -37.36 -1.65 21.88
N PHE A 178 -37.80 -0.45 21.47
CA PHE A 178 -37.31 0.82 22.03
C PHE A 178 -37.39 0.89 23.57
N PRO A 179 -38.49 0.47 24.25
CA PRO A 179 -38.54 0.46 25.71
C PRO A 179 -37.48 -0.47 26.35
N CYS A 180 -37.20 -1.61 25.72
CA CYS A 180 -36.16 -2.54 26.17
C CYS A 180 -34.76 -1.92 26.03
N ILE A 181 -34.52 -1.19 24.94
CA ILE A 181 -33.27 -0.46 24.70
C ILE A 181 -33.03 0.59 25.79
N LEU A 182 -34.06 1.38 26.13
CA LEU A 182 -33.96 2.36 27.22
C LEU A 182 -33.64 1.70 28.57
N SER A 183 -34.35 0.62 28.92
CA SER A 183 -34.08 -0.09 30.17
C SER A 183 -32.69 -0.72 30.21
N GLN A 184 -32.18 -1.19 29.07
CA GLN A 184 -30.80 -1.68 28.96
C GLN A 184 -29.81 -0.53 29.16
N LEU A 185 -30.02 0.63 28.54
CA LEU A 185 -29.18 1.82 28.73
C LEU A 185 -29.11 2.28 30.20
N GLU A 186 -30.24 2.34 30.89
CA GLU A 186 -30.29 2.67 32.32
C GLU A 186 -29.41 1.73 33.16
N THR A 187 -29.44 0.44 32.83
CA THR A 187 -28.64 -0.59 33.51
C THR A 187 -27.16 -0.40 33.23
N LEU A 188 -26.82 -0.18 31.96
CA LEU A 188 -25.45 0.03 31.54
C LEU A 188 -24.88 1.30 32.16
N GLN A 189 -25.69 2.36 32.34
CA GLN A 189 -25.27 3.59 32.98
C GLN A 189 -24.92 3.38 34.46
N MET A 190 -25.57 2.43 35.13
CA MET A 190 -25.23 2.03 36.50
C MET A 190 -24.00 1.11 36.54
N GLU A 191 -23.89 0.16 35.60
CA GLU A 191 -22.83 -0.85 35.56
C GLU A 191 -21.50 -0.37 34.94
N CYS A 192 -21.49 0.70 34.13
CA CYS A 192 -20.31 1.10 33.35
C CYS A 192 -19.08 1.48 34.19
N LEU A 193 -19.30 1.85 35.45
CA LEU A 193 -18.22 2.16 36.39
C LEU A 193 -17.70 0.93 37.13
N GLU A 194 -18.39 -0.20 37.09
CA GLU A 194 -17.97 -1.44 37.73
C GLU A 194 -17.08 -2.30 36.81
N ILE A 195 -16.46 -3.34 37.37
CA ILE A 195 -15.68 -4.32 36.59
C ILE A 195 -16.58 -5.53 36.39
N CYS A 196 -17.09 -5.66 35.18
CA CYS A 196 -17.96 -6.77 34.80
C CYS A 196 -17.18 -7.99 34.31
N PRO A 197 -17.77 -9.20 34.36
CA PRO A 197 -17.21 -10.39 33.70
C PRO A 197 -17.03 -10.17 32.18
N GLY A 198 -16.04 -10.82 31.57
CA GLY A 198 -15.70 -10.62 30.15
C GLY A 198 -16.85 -10.87 29.16
N LEU A 199 -17.77 -11.80 29.47
CA LEU A 199 -18.94 -12.05 28.61
C LEU A 199 -19.97 -10.91 28.66
N GLN A 200 -20.15 -10.27 29.82
CA GLN A 200 -21.01 -9.10 29.96
C GLN A 200 -20.44 -7.94 29.13
N TYR A 201 -19.13 -7.65 29.25
CA TYR A 201 -18.45 -6.62 28.45
C TYR A 201 -18.63 -6.81 26.94
N ASN A 202 -18.52 -8.06 26.46
CA ASN A 202 -18.74 -8.39 25.05
C ASN A 202 -20.17 -8.06 24.58
N ARG A 203 -21.18 -8.36 25.42
CA ARG A 203 -22.58 -8.02 25.16
C ARG A 203 -22.79 -6.51 25.12
N MET A 204 -22.27 -5.78 26.12
CA MET A 204 -22.37 -4.32 26.21
C MET A 204 -21.76 -3.64 24.97
N THR A 205 -20.56 -4.09 24.58
CA THR A 205 -19.87 -3.60 23.38
C THR A 205 -20.70 -3.86 22.12
N ALA A 206 -21.24 -5.08 21.96
CA ALA A 206 -22.09 -5.41 20.82
C ALA A 206 -23.35 -4.52 20.77
N PHE A 207 -23.99 -4.26 21.92
CA PHE A 207 -25.14 -3.38 22.03
C PHE A 207 -24.82 -1.92 21.61
N ILE A 208 -23.74 -1.32 22.12
CA ILE A 208 -23.35 0.05 21.72
C ILE A 208 -23.07 0.12 20.21
N THR A 209 -22.46 -0.90 19.61
CA THR A 209 -22.21 -0.90 18.16
C THR A 209 -23.47 -1.04 17.31
N VAL A 210 -24.56 -1.61 17.86
CA VAL A 210 -25.88 -1.56 17.24
C VAL A 210 -26.41 -0.13 17.27
N LEU A 211 -26.37 0.53 18.42
CA LEU A 211 -26.82 1.93 18.55
C LEU A 211 -26.06 2.87 17.62
N GLU A 212 -24.75 2.67 17.45
CA GLU A 212 -23.93 3.42 16.47
C GLU A 212 -24.50 3.26 15.05
N SER A 213 -24.85 2.02 14.66
CA SER A 213 -25.41 1.73 13.34
C SER A 213 -26.79 2.36 13.16
N VAL A 214 -27.61 2.38 14.21
CA VAL A 214 -28.93 3.04 14.21
C VAL A 214 -28.80 4.55 14.05
N VAL A 215 -27.87 5.20 14.74
CA VAL A 215 -27.59 6.64 14.60
C VAL A 215 -27.20 7.00 13.17
N LEU A 216 -26.30 6.21 12.57
CA LEU A 216 -25.86 6.42 11.19
C LEU A 216 -27.00 6.24 10.18
N LEU A 217 -27.87 5.26 10.39
CA LEU A 217 -29.06 5.05 9.55
C LEU A 217 -30.07 6.19 9.67
N ALA A 218 -30.34 6.66 10.89
CA ALA A 218 -31.25 7.77 11.15
C ALA A 218 -30.78 9.04 10.42
N ALA A 219 -29.49 9.34 10.47
CA ALA A 219 -28.90 10.47 9.76
C ALA A 219 -29.02 10.35 8.23
N GLN A 220 -28.75 9.16 7.69
CA GLN A 220 -28.87 8.89 6.25
C GLN A 220 -30.32 9.01 5.76
N SER A 221 -31.29 8.57 6.55
CA SER A 221 -32.73 8.72 6.26
C SER A 221 -33.11 10.19 6.09
N ASP A 222 -32.72 11.04 7.03
CA ASP A 222 -33.06 12.46 6.99
C ASP A 222 -32.32 13.21 5.87
N GLN A 223 -31.04 12.88 5.62
CA GLN A 223 -30.30 13.45 4.48
C GLN A 223 -30.96 13.12 3.13
N ARG A 224 -31.47 11.90 2.94
CA ARG A 224 -32.15 11.50 1.69
C ARG A 224 -33.55 12.13 1.54
N LYS A 225 -34.34 12.23 2.62
CA LYS A 225 -35.67 12.87 2.61
C LYS A 225 -35.64 14.33 2.18
N PHE A 226 -34.58 15.06 2.52
CA PHE A 226 -34.46 16.49 2.22
C PHE A 226 -33.42 16.82 1.12
N GLY A 227 -32.70 15.83 0.59
CA GLY A 227 -31.74 15.98 -0.50
C GLY A 227 -32.34 15.80 -1.90
N SER A 228 -33.58 15.32 -2.01
CA SER A 228 -34.28 15.01 -3.26
C SER A 228 -34.98 16.22 -3.90
N SER A 229 -34.34 17.41 -3.93
CA SER A 229 -34.84 18.55 -4.73
C SER A 229 -34.28 18.59 -6.16
N GLU A 230 -33.27 17.79 -6.51
CA GLU A 230 -32.64 17.82 -7.85
C GLU A 230 -32.56 16.47 -8.59
N ARG A 231 -33.09 15.38 -8.02
CA ARG A 231 -33.24 14.11 -8.74
C ARG A 231 -34.70 13.69 -8.69
N LYS A 232 -35.21 13.24 -9.84
CA LYS A 232 -36.58 12.77 -10.10
C LYS A 232 -37.18 12.09 -8.85
N LEU A 233 -38.45 12.40 -8.58
CA LEU A 233 -39.26 11.76 -7.54
C LEU A 233 -38.92 10.26 -7.42
N PRO A 234 -38.62 9.76 -6.21
CA PRO A 234 -38.36 8.35 -6.01
C PRO A 234 -39.54 7.55 -6.54
N SER A 235 -39.25 6.53 -7.35
CA SER A 235 -40.26 5.57 -7.80
C SER A 235 -40.91 4.89 -6.58
N ASP A 236 -42.10 4.29 -6.70
CA ASP A 236 -42.73 3.57 -5.56
C ASP A 236 -41.83 2.46 -4.98
N GLN A 237 -40.82 1.98 -5.73
CA GLN A 237 -39.79 1.06 -5.25
C GLN A 237 -38.72 1.73 -4.37
N ASP A 238 -38.45 3.03 -4.57
CA ASP A 238 -37.48 3.82 -3.80
C ASP A 238 -38.04 4.30 -2.44
N GLN A 239 -39.36 4.44 -2.30
CA GLN A 239 -39.99 4.80 -1.02
C GLN A 239 -39.87 3.68 0.03
N ASN A 240 -39.87 2.41 -0.41
CA ASN A 240 -39.67 1.23 0.45
C ASN A 240 -38.19 1.03 0.87
N LEU A 241 -37.26 1.89 0.43
CA LEU A 241 -35.83 1.83 0.75
C LEU A 241 -35.40 2.87 1.80
N LEU A 242 -36.32 3.71 2.28
CA LEU A 242 -36.03 4.70 3.33
C LEU A 242 -36.08 4.03 4.71
N PRO A 243 -35.04 4.21 5.56
CA PRO A 243 -35.07 3.71 6.93
C PRO A 243 -36.26 4.27 7.71
N SER A 244 -36.91 3.41 8.51
CA SER A 244 -38.00 3.76 9.41
C SER A 244 -37.53 4.58 10.60
N VAL A 245 -36.28 4.41 11.04
CA VAL A 245 -35.72 5.15 12.19
C VAL A 245 -35.46 6.61 11.83
N THR A 246 -35.83 7.52 12.71
CA THR A 246 -35.64 8.97 12.55
C THR A 246 -34.63 9.55 13.53
N TRP A 247 -34.02 10.70 13.20
CA TRP A 247 -33.05 11.35 14.07
C TRP A 247 -33.63 11.72 15.45
N SER A 248 -34.92 12.09 15.50
CA SER A 248 -35.61 12.41 16.75
C SER A 248 -35.62 11.24 17.75
N GLN A 249 -35.76 10.00 17.27
CA GLN A 249 -35.80 8.82 18.13
C GLN A 249 -34.43 8.48 18.73
N VAL A 250 -33.34 8.88 18.07
CA VAL A 250 -31.96 8.59 18.53
C VAL A 250 -31.34 9.74 19.33
N THR A 251 -31.99 10.90 19.40
CA THR A 251 -31.41 12.09 20.06
C THR A 251 -31.29 11.85 21.57
N ASP A 252 -32.35 11.34 22.22
CA ASP A 252 -32.35 11.05 23.66
C ASP A 252 -31.35 9.94 24.01
N ILE A 253 -31.31 8.88 23.22
CA ILE A 253 -30.32 7.79 23.38
C ILE A 253 -28.89 8.32 23.20
N GLY A 254 -28.67 9.18 22.21
CA GLY A 254 -27.37 9.80 21.95
C GLY A 254 -26.85 10.54 23.18
N SER A 255 -27.72 11.30 23.86
CA SER A 255 -27.34 12.03 25.07
C SER A 255 -26.89 11.10 26.21
N VAL A 256 -27.59 9.97 26.41
CA VAL A 256 -27.27 8.97 27.45
C VAL A 256 -25.95 8.28 27.15
N VAL A 257 -25.73 7.84 25.90
CA VAL A 257 -24.48 7.16 25.53
C VAL A 257 -23.29 8.12 25.56
N ILE A 258 -23.49 9.40 25.22
CA ILE A 258 -22.47 10.44 25.38
C ILE A 258 -22.09 10.62 26.85
N ASP A 259 -23.06 10.77 27.77
CA ASP A 259 -22.79 10.86 29.21
C ASP A 259 -22.03 9.63 29.73
N MET A 260 -22.45 8.42 29.32
CA MET A 260 -21.73 7.19 29.63
C MET A 260 -20.30 7.21 29.11
N CYS A 261 -20.08 7.69 27.88
CA CYS A 261 -18.75 7.82 27.30
C CYS A 261 -17.88 8.78 28.13
N GLN A 262 -18.42 9.92 28.57
CA GLN A 262 -17.69 10.87 29.41
C GLN A 262 -17.26 10.23 30.74
N LYS A 263 -18.18 9.50 31.40
CA LYS A 263 -17.89 8.73 32.62
C LYS A 263 -16.81 7.67 32.40
N CYS A 264 -16.89 6.94 31.28
CA CYS A 264 -15.89 5.93 30.91
C CYS A 264 -14.50 6.55 30.67
N MET A 265 -14.42 7.68 29.95
CA MET A 265 -13.15 8.39 29.72
C MET A 265 -12.55 8.91 31.02
N LYS A 266 -13.38 9.45 31.92
CA LYS A 266 -12.93 9.88 33.25
C LYS A 266 -12.36 8.70 34.05
N LYS A 267 -13.09 7.58 34.14
CA LYS A 267 -12.63 6.34 34.79
C LYS A 267 -11.32 5.83 34.18
N LEU A 268 -11.21 5.85 32.85
CA LEU A 268 -9.98 5.44 32.15
C LEU A 268 -8.80 6.32 32.57
N GLY A 269 -8.97 7.64 32.58
CA GLY A 269 -7.92 8.58 32.97
C GLY A 269 -7.47 8.43 34.42
N GLU A 270 -8.38 8.10 35.33
CA GLU A 270 -8.11 7.99 36.77
C GLU A 270 -7.54 6.62 37.20
N THR A 271 -8.02 5.52 36.59
CA THR A 271 -7.80 4.17 37.15
C THR A 271 -6.89 3.27 36.32
N TYR A 272 -6.78 3.51 35.00
CA TYR A 272 -6.12 2.55 34.10
C TYR A 272 -4.62 2.34 34.40
N GLN A 273 -3.93 3.37 34.90
CA GLN A 273 -2.52 3.27 35.29
C GLN A 273 -2.30 2.23 36.40
N HIS A 274 -3.25 2.14 37.34
CA HIS A 274 -3.15 1.25 38.50
C HIS A 274 -3.77 -0.12 38.23
N LYS A 275 -4.78 -0.18 37.36
CA LYS A 275 -5.51 -1.41 37.04
C LYS A 275 -5.89 -1.43 35.56
N LYS A 276 -5.19 -2.24 34.78
CA LYS A 276 -5.50 -2.46 33.36
C LYS A 276 -6.79 -3.30 33.23
N PHE A 277 -7.63 -2.93 32.27
CA PHE A 277 -8.85 -3.65 31.89
C PHE A 277 -9.00 -3.63 30.35
N ASN A 278 -9.85 -4.50 29.80
CA ASN A 278 -10.13 -4.52 28.35
C ASN A 278 -10.84 -3.21 27.96
N LEU A 279 -10.43 -2.61 26.83
CA LEU A 279 -10.85 -1.27 26.41
C LEU A 279 -11.86 -1.27 25.24
N ASP A 280 -12.39 -2.43 24.85
CA ASP A 280 -13.28 -2.58 23.69
C ASP A 280 -14.61 -1.84 23.89
N PHE A 281 -15.15 -1.86 25.11
CA PHE A 281 -16.38 -1.16 25.45
C PHE A 281 -16.18 0.36 25.39
N GLU A 282 -15.12 0.85 26.04
CA GLU A 282 -14.72 2.26 26.01
C GLU A 282 -14.50 2.74 24.58
N ALA A 283 -13.80 1.94 23.75
CA ALA A 283 -13.59 2.24 22.34
C ALA A 283 -14.91 2.29 21.55
N SER A 284 -15.88 1.41 21.86
CA SER A 284 -17.19 1.44 21.22
C SER A 284 -18.01 2.68 21.59
N CYS A 285 -17.95 3.15 22.84
CA CYS A 285 -18.60 4.38 23.29
C CYS A 285 -18.01 5.62 22.58
N VAL A 286 -16.68 5.68 22.45
CA VAL A 286 -15.99 6.78 21.75
C VAL A 286 -16.30 6.76 20.25
N ASN A 287 -16.35 5.58 19.63
CA ASN A 287 -16.75 5.44 18.22
C ASN A 287 -18.20 5.87 17.98
N PHE A 288 -19.12 5.49 18.88
CA PHE A 288 -20.49 5.98 18.86
C PHE A 288 -20.53 7.50 18.92
N MET A 289 -19.80 8.12 19.85
CA MET A 289 -19.73 9.59 19.96
C MET A 289 -19.21 10.24 18.68
N ALA A 290 -18.14 9.70 18.08
CA ALA A 290 -17.61 10.21 16.81
C ALA A 290 -18.66 10.13 15.68
N SER A 291 -19.34 8.99 15.55
CA SER A 291 -20.41 8.78 14.56
C SER A 291 -21.61 9.70 14.81
N TYR A 292 -22.01 9.90 16.07
CA TYR A 292 -23.09 10.79 16.45
C TYR A 292 -22.77 12.25 16.15
N LEU A 293 -21.60 12.76 16.57
CA LEU A 293 -21.20 14.15 16.33
C LEU A 293 -21.06 14.45 14.84
N SER A 294 -20.41 13.55 14.09
CA SER A 294 -20.27 13.70 12.64
C SER A 294 -21.64 13.73 11.96
N SER A 295 -22.54 12.81 12.32
CA SER A 295 -23.89 12.77 11.78
C SER A 295 -24.70 14.01 12.16
N TRP A 296 -24.69 14.41 13.43
CA TRP A 296 -25.42 15.56 13.94
C TRP A 296 -25.03 16.86 13.25
N SER A 297 -23.73 17.10 13.08
CA SER A 297 -23.20 18.29 12.40
C SER A 297 -23.55 18.36 10.91
N SER A 298 -23.90 17.23 10.29
CA SER A 298 -24.29 17.16 8.88
C SER A 298 -25.79 17.42 8.65
N LEU A 299 -26.60 17.49 9.71
CA LEU A 299 -28.03 17.70 9.60
C LEU A 299 -28.35 19.15 9.25
N LYS A 300 -29.41 19.36 8.46
CA LYS A 300 -29.90 20.71 8.14
C LYS A 300 -30.39 21.48 9.37
N SER A 301 -30.83 20.77 10.41
CA SER A 301 -31.30 21.34 11.67
C SER A 301 -30.17 21.67 12.66
N PHE A 302 -28.91 21.46 12.29
CA PHE A 302 -27.77 21.79 13.14
C PHE A 302 -27.66 23.30 13.32
N ASP A 303 -27.75 23.76 14.57
CA ASP A 303 -27.43 25.14 14.94
C ASP A 303 -25.91 25.25 15.15
N PRO A 304 -25.18 25.99 14.28
CA PRO A 304 -23.73 26.10 14.41
C PRO A 304 -23.30 26.77 15.72
N VAL A 305 -24.07 27.71 16.28
CA VAL A 305 -23.64 28.46 17.47
C VAL A 305 -23.74 27.56 18.71
N ALA A 306 -24.93 27.03 18.99
CA ALA A 306 -25.12 26.11 20.11
C ALA A 306 -24.30 24.82 19.91
N GLY A 307 -24.17 24.35 18.67
CA GLY A 307 -23.41 23.16 18.33
C GLY A 307 -21.93 23.28 18.64
N LEU A 308 -21.30 24.39 18.25
CA LEU A 308 -19.89 24.65 18.55
C LEU A 308 -19.66 24.81 20.06
N GLN A 309 -20.52 25.53 20.77
CA GLN A 309 -20.43 25.67 22.23
C GLN A 309 -20.55 24.33 22.96
N TYR A 310 -21.47 23.47 22.52
CA TYR A 310 -21.62 22.13 23.07
C TYR A 310 -20.37 21.28 22.85
N ILE A 311 -19.79 21.33 21.63
CA ILE A 311 -18.58 20.58 21.29
C ILE A 311 -17.37 21.09 22.08
N GLU A 312 -17.23 22.40 22.24
CA GLU A 312 -16.16 23.00 23.04
C GLU A 312 -16.23 22.56 24.50
N LYS A 313 -17.43 22.59 25.09
CA LYS A 313 -17.67 22.08 26.44
C LYS A 313 -17.37 20.57 26.54
N LEU A 314 -17.88 19.77 25.61
CA LEU A 314 -17.66 18.33 25.58
C LEU A 314 -16.17 17.98 25.51
N TYR A 315 -15.42 18.70 24.67
CA TYR A 315 -13.97 18.56 24.56
C TYR A 315 -13.26 18.93 25.86
N GLY A 316 -13.55 20.10 26.42
CA GLY A 316 -12.94 20.59 27.66
C GLY A 316 -13.24 19.74 28.88
N ASP A 317 -14.47 19.21 28.99
CA ASP A 317 -14.89 18.39 30.13
C ASP A 317 -14.38 16.94 30.04
N THR A 318 -14.05 16.45 28.84
CA THR A 318 -13.81 15.01 28.60
C THR A 318 -12.44 14.69 28.03
N PHE A 319 -12.11 15.25 26.87
CA PHE A 319 -10.93 14.83 26.11
C PHE A 319 -9.68 15.60 26.51
N GLU A 320 -9.79 16.89 26.79
CA GLU A 320 -8.68 17.68 27.33
C GLU A 320 -8.10 17.08 28.63
N PRO A 321 -8.90 16.78 29.68
CA PRO A 321 -8.38 16.14 30.88
C PRO A 321 -7.89 14.71 30.63
N LEU A 322 -8.55 13.95 29.75
CA LEU A 322 -8.13 12.60 29.39
C LEU A 322 -6.72 12.58 28.78
N LEU A 323 -6.44 13.46 27.81
CA LEU A 323 -5.14 13.51 27.13
C LEU A 323 -3.98 13.81 28.09
N HIS A 324 -4.24 14.59 29.14
CA HIS A 324 -3.27 14.91 30.19
C HIS A 324 -3.23 13.87 31.34
N SER A 325 -4.17 12.93 31.39
CA SER A 325 -4.27 11.96 32.47
C SER A 325 -3.16 10.89 32.42
N LEU A 326 -2.69 10.44 33.58
CA LEU A 326 -1.71 9.35 33.67
C LEU A 326 -2.29 8.02 33.19
N GLY A 327 -3.61 7.79 33.35
CA GLY A 327 -4.29 6.61 32.83
C GLY A 327 -4.19 6.50 31.31
N PHE A 328 -4.46 7.59 30.57
CA PHE A 328 -4.30 7.59 29.11
C PHE A 328 -2.83 7.51 28.69
N GLN A 329 -1.91 8.14 29.42
CA GLN A 329 -0.47 7.98 29.16
C GLN A 329 -0.01 6.52 29.35
N ALA A 330 -0.60 5.76 30.27
CA ALA A 330 -0.36 4.33 30.43
C ALA A 330 -0.96 3.48 29.28
N VAL A 331 -2.06 3.91 28.66
CA VAL A 331 -2.56 3.33 27.39
C VAL A 331 -1.53 3.57 26.28
N LEU A 332 -1.09 4.82 26.09
CA LEU A 332 -0.15 5.18 25.03
C LEU A 332 1.22 4.50 25.20
N SER A 333 1.73 4.37 26.43
CA SER A 333 2.99 3.67 26.68
C SER A 333 2.93 2.18 26.33
N SER A 334 1.72 1.61 26.27
CA SER A 334 1.48 0.23 25.87
C SER A 334 1.50 0.05 24.33
N LEU A 335 1.59 1.10 23.50
CA LEU A 335 1.61 0.99 22.03
C LEU A 335 2.83 0.20 21.52
N CYS A 336 4.03 0.58 21.95
CA CYS A 336 5.26 -0.09 21.53
C CYS A 336 5.30 -1.60 21.87
N PRO A 337 5.02 -2.04 23.11
CA PRO A 337 5.07 -3.47 23.45
C PRO A 337 3.96 -4.30 22.78
N ASN A 338 2.83 -3.70 22.40
CA ASN A 338 1.74 -4.42 21.73
C ASN A 338 1.78 -4.29 20.20
N SER A 339 2.79 -3.64 19.63
CA SER A 339 2.91 -3.44 18.18
C SER A 339 3.43 -4.70 17.49
N SER A 340 2.69 -5.19 16.51
CA SER A 340 3.12 -6.26 15.62
C SER A 340 4.19 -5.79 14.65
N ILE A 341 4.15 -4.51 14.24
CA ILE A 341 5.15 -3.93 13.33
C ILE A 341 6.52 -3.79 14.01
N LEU A 342 6.56 -3.37 15.29
CA LEU A 342 7.81 -3.18 16.02
C LEU A 342 8.35 -4.48 16.64
N ASN A 343 7.50 -5.49 16.84
CA ASN A 343 7.88 -6.77 17.44
C ASN A 343 7.59 -7.95 16.49
N PRO A 344 8.22 -8.01 15.30
CA PRO A 344 7.93 -9.05 14.30
C PRO A 344 8.20 -10.47 14.82
N GLY A 345 9.10 -10.63 15.79
CA GLY A 345 9.39 -11.93 16.41
C GLY A 345 8.28 -12.50 17.31
N LEU A 346 7.27 -11.69 17.65
CA LEU A 346 6.08 -12.10 18.40
C LEU A 346 4.88 -12.38 17.51
N GLN A 347 5.02 -12.23 16.19
CA GLN A 347 3.94 -12.50 15.24
C GLN A 347 3.65 -14.00 15.17
N ILE A 348 2.36 -14.33 14.99
CA ILE A 348 1.94 -15.72 14.81
C ILE A 348 2.59 -16.29 13.55
N LYS A 349 3.22 -17.46 13.67
CA LYS A 349 3.67 -18.20 12.49
C LYS A 349 2.44 -18.62 11.68
N MET A 350 2.28 -17.98 10.54
CA MET A 350 1.17 -18.25 9.64
C MET A 350 1.41 -19.58 8.94
N GLU A 351 0.61 -20.60 9.27
CA GLU A 351 0.54 -21.85 8.51
C GLU A 351 -0.58 -21.72 7.48
N TYR A 352 -0.21 -21.49 6.23
CA TYR A 352 -1.14 -21.53 5.11
C TYR A 352 -1.28 -22.97 4.63
N ALA A 353 -2.51 -23.40 4.42
CA ALA A 353 -2.78 -24.51 3.53
C ALA A 353 -3.06 -23.91 2.15
N ASP A 354 -2.25 -24.27 1.15
CA ASP A 354 -2.29 -23.68 -0.20
C ASP A 354 -3.68 -23.74 -0.84
N ASN A 355 -4.47 -24.74 -0.46
CA ASN A 355 -5.81 -25.01 -0.97
C ASN A 355 -6.94 -24.57 -0.03
N LEU A 356 -6.64 -23.82 1.04
CA LEU A 356 -7.63 -23.35 1.99
C LEU A 356 -7.35 -21.88 2.38
N PRO A 357 -7.92 -20.91 1.65
CA PRO A 357 -7.65 -19.51 1.90
C PRO A 357 -8.11 -19.12 3.31
N GLY A 358 -7.30 -18.29 3.95
CA GLY A 358 -7.53 -17.85 5.32
C GLY A 358 -6.42 -16.94 5.78
N LEU A 359 -6.59 -16.42 6.99
CA LEU A 359 -5.60 -15.57 7.62
C LEU A 359 -4.40 -16.37 8.16
N GLY A 360 -4.12 -17.60 7.71
CA GLY A 360 -2.96 -18.39 8.18
C GLY A 360 -2.90 -18.72 9.68
N MET A 361 -3.93 -18.37 10.46
CA MET A 361 -3.96 -18.52 11.91
C MET A 361 -4.28 -19.96 12.31
N ARG A 362 -3.26 -20.73 12.70
CA ARG A 362 -3.44 -21.94 13.51
C ARG A 362 -2.90 -21.64 14.91
N LEU A 363 -3.81 -21.40 15.85
CA LEU A 363 -3.46 -21.33 17.26
C LEU A 363 -3.51 -22.76 17.83
N LYS A 364 -2.36 -23.31 18.22
CA LYS A 364 -2.28 -24.44 19.14
C LYS A 364 -2.41 -23.92 20.57
N GLU A 365 -2.83 -24.77 21.51
CA GLU A 365 -2.82 -24.42 22.93
C GLU A 365 -1.40 -24.02 23.35
N GLY A 366 -1.22 -22.79 23.83
CA GLY A 366 0.07 -22.23 24.25
C GLY A 366 0.79 -21.37 23.20
N ASP A 367 0.25 -21.21 21.99
CA ASP A 367 0.84 -20.32 20.98
C ASP A 367 0.70 -18.83 21.38
N LEU A 368 1.72 -18.04 21.02
CA LEU A 368 1.73 -16.60 21.20
C LEU A 368 0.57 -15.97 20.42
N VAL A 369 -0.23 -15.12 21.07
CA VAL A 369 -1.27 -14.32 20.41
C VAL A 369 -0.61 -13.08 19.81
N GLU A 370 -1.00 -12.73 18.58
CA GLU A 370 -0.57 -11.52 17.91
C GLU A 370 -0.69 -10.31 18.86
N PRO A 371 0.38 -9.54 19.11
CA PRO A 371 0.38 -8.51 20.16
C PRO A 371 -0.77 -7.50 20.07
N CYS A 372 -1.18 -7.13 18.86
CA CYS A 372 -2.28 -6.20 18.64
C CYS A 372 -3.68 -6.80 18.88
N LEU A 373 -3.81 -8.12 19.02
CA LEU A 373 -5.06 -8.84 19.30
C LEU A 373 -5.24 -9.22 20.77
N LEU A 374 -4.28 -8.91 21.64
CA LEU A 374 -4.40 -9.14 23.08
C LEU A 374 -5.57 -8.35 23.68
N ASP A 375 -6.22 -8.90 24.71
CA ASP A 375 -7.39 -8.29 25.38
C ASP A 375 -7.13 -6.87 25.92
N TYR A 376 -5.87 -6.48 26.11
CA TYR A 376 -5.43 -5.16 26.60
C TYR A 376 -4.74 -4.31 25.53
N SER A 377 -4.94 -4.66 24.26
CA SER A 377 -4.37 -3.95 23.12
C SER A 377 -4.85 -2.49 23.10
N PRO A 378 -3.93 -1.50 23.01
CA PRO A 378 -4.30 -0.09 23.05
C PRO A 378 -4.84 0.45 21.73
N PHE A 379 -4.69 -0.27 20.60
CA PHE A 379 -4.95 0.30 19.28
C PHE A 379 -6.42 0.64 19.03
N GLY A 380 -7.36 -0.15 19.57
CA GLY A 380 -8.80 0.10 19.43
C GLY A 380 -9.22 1.45 20.04
N ILE A 381 -8.87 1.66 21.32
CA ILE A 381 -9.19 2.91 22.02
C ILE A 381 -8.42 4.11 21.48
N VAL A 382 -7.13 3.96 21.14
CA VAL A 382 -6.32 5.06 20.59
C VAL A 382 -6.88 5.49 19.23
N THR A 383 -7.25 4.54 18.37
CA THR A 383 -7.93 4.84 17.10
C THR A 383 -9.24 5.58 17.34
N ALA A 384 -10.07 5.13 18.28
CA ALA A 384 -11.35 5.76 18.58
C ALA A 384 -11.18 7.21 19.08
N VAL A 385 -10.22 7.45 19.98
CA VAL A 385 -9.89 8.79 20.49
C VAL A 385 -9.37 9.70 19.36
N LEU A 386 -8.44 9.22 18.53
CA LEU A 386 -7.95 10.02 17.39
C LEU A 386 -9.08 10.32 16.38
N ARG A 387 -9.98 9.35 16.14
CA ARG A 387 -11.15 9.53 15.27
C ARG A 387 -12.11 10.60 15.80
N VAL A 388 -12.48 10.56 17.08
CA VAL A 388 -13.41 11.56 17.65
C VAL A 388 -12.77 12.95 17.68
N LEU A 389 -11.47 13.05 18.00
CA LEU A 389 -10.72 14.31 17.93
C LEU A 389 -10.70 14.86 16.51
N HIS A 390 -10.55 14.00 15.49
CA HIS A 390 -10.62 14.41 14.10
C HIS A 390 -12.00 14.96 13.73
N VAL A 391 -13.08 14.29 14.15
CA VAL A 391 -14.45 14.77 13.96
C VAL A 391 -14.68 16.11 14.66
N ILE A 392 -14.26 16.25 15.91
CA ILE A 392 -14.35 17.51 16.68
C ILE A 392 -13.60 18.63 15.93
N GLY A 393 -12.39 18.38 15.45
CA GLY A 393 -11.60 19.36 14.69
C GLY A 393 -12.23 19.75 13.35
N GLN A 394 -12.91 18.81 12.67
CA GLN A 394 -13.64 19.10 11.43
C GLN A 394 -14.85 20.01 11.66
N ILE A 395 -15.56 19.84 12.78
CA ILE A 395 -16.74 20.65 13.12
C ILE A 395 -16.30 22.01 13.69
N HIS A 396 -15.37 22.00 14.64
CA HIS A 396 -14.90 23.19 15.36
C HIS A 396 -13.45 23.55 15.00
N ARG A 397 -13.27 24.32 13.92
CA ARG A 397 -11.94 24.73 13.42
C ARG A 397 -11.05 25.41 14.48
N GLY A 398 -11.63 26.16 15.42
CA GLY A 398 -10.85 26.78 16.51
C GLY A 398 -10.21 25.79 17.49
N LEU A 399 -10.77 24.59 17.65
CA LEU A 399 -10.18 23.53 18.49
C LEU A 399 -9.18 22.68 17.73
N GLN A 400 -9.22 22.70 16.39
CA GLN A 400 -8.36 21.90 15.54
C GLN A 400 -6.88 22.18 15.82
N GLU A 401 -6.51 23.45 16.00
CA GLU A 401 -5.14 23.84 16.32
C GLU A 401 -4.72 23.35 17.72
N LYS A 402 -5.57 23.54 18.73
CA LYS A 402 -5.34 23.06 20.11
C LYS A 402 -5.17 21.53 20.16
N ILE A 403 -6.05 20.80 19.47
CA ILE A 403 -5.98 19.34 19.36
C ILE A 403 -4.68 18.93 18.67
N CYS A 404 -4.32 19.59 17.57
CA CYS A 404 -3.08 19.29 16.85
C CYS A 404 -1.85 19.49 17.75
N GLN A 405 -1.76 20.62 18.46
CA GLN A 405 -0.65 20.91 19.38
C GLN A 405 -0.53 19.84 20.48
N LEU A 406 -1.66 19.40 21.05
CA LEU A 406 -1.65 18.36 22.09
C LEU A 406 -1.23 16.99 21.56
N VAL A 407 -1.76 16.55 20.40
CA VAL A 407 -1.41 15.26 19.80
C VAL A 407 0.03 15.27 19.25
N SER A 408 0.53 16.44 18.86
CA SER A 408 1.90 16.67 18.37
C SER A 408 2.91 16.98 19.48
N SER A 409 2.48 17.01 20.74
CA SER A 409 3.40 17.18 21.87
C SER A 409 4.27 15.94 22.04
N ASP A 410 5.53 16.13 22.46
CA ASP A 410 6.43 15.02 22.71
C ASP A 410 5.86 14.09 23.79
N GLY A 411 5.73 12.80 23.45
CA GLY A 411 5.09 11.81 24.31
C GLY A 411 5.14 10.39 23.75
N ASN A 412 4.39 9.49 24.38
CA ASN A 412 4.40 8.06 24.03
C ASN A 412 3.87 7.78 22.61
N LEU A 413 2.86 8.52 22.15
CA LEU A 413 2.31 8.39 20.80
C LEU A 413 3.34 8.78 19.73
N LEU A 414 3.96 9.96 19.83
CA LEU A 414 5.02 10.38 18.91
C LEU A 414 6.24 9.47 18.98
N THR A 415 6.62 8.99 20.17
CA THR A 415 7.71 8.03 20.33
C THR A 415 7.43 6.74 19.57
N TYR A 416 6.20 6.21 19.67
CA TYR A 416 5.77 5.05 18.91
C TYR A 416 5.81 5.32 17.39
N LEU A 417 5.24 6.44 16.93
CA LEU A 417 5.19 6.80 15.51
C LEU A 417 6.59 7.02 14.90
N ARG A 418 7.52 7.65 15.63
CA ARG A 418 8.92 7.82 15.22
C ARG A 418 9.63 6.47 15.08
N LYS A 419 9.37 5.51 15.98
CA LYS A 419 9.89 4.14 15.88
C LYS A 419 9.33 3.42 14.67
N ILE A 420 8.02 3.52 14.41
CA ILE A 420 7.40 2.96 13.20
C ILE A 420 8.04 3.53 11.93
N ALA A 421 8.18 4.86 11.85
CA ALA A 421 8.79 5.54 10.71
C ALA A 421 10.26 5.18 10.47
N SER A 422 10.97 4.75 11.53
CA SER A 422 12.39 4.38 11.46
C SER A 422 12.62 2.86 11.33
N SER A 423 11.61 2.04 11.59
CA SER A 423 11.70 0.59 11.51
C SER A 423 11.89 0.13 10.05
N PRO A 424 12.57 -1.01 9.79
CA PRO A 424 12.61 -1.58 8.45
C PRO A 424 11.19 -1.94 7.98
N THR A 425 10.98 -1.96 6.67
CA THR A 425 9.75 -2.48 6.08
C THR A 425 9.67 -3.99 6.33
N PRO A 426 8.59 -4.50 6.95
CA PRO A 426 8.47 -5.93 7.21
C PRO A 426 8.41 -6.71 5.89
N SER A 427 9.03 -7.90 5.86
CA SER A 427 9.04 -8.78 4.69
C SER A 427 7.67 -9.43 4.41
N SER A 428 6.78 -9.47 5.40
CA SER A 428 5.41 -9.99 5.28
C SER A 428 4.40 -9.03 5.92
N ASN A 429 3.35 -8.69 5.17
CA ASN A 429 2.25 -7.88 5.71
C ASN A 429 1.20 -8.76 6.40
N SER A 430 1.20 -8.74 7.73
CA SER A 430 0.14 -9.32 8.55
C SER A 430 -1.16 -8.50 8.38
N HIS A 431 -2.28 -9.18 8.15
CA HIS A 431 -3.60 -8.53 8.07
C HIS A 431 -3.94 -7.72 9.32
N PHE A 432 -3.40 -8.13 10.48
CA PHE A 432 -3.67 -7.49 11.76
C PHE A 432 -2.95 -6.14 11.93
N ASN A 433 -1.98 -5.82 11.07
CA ASN A 433 -1.35 -4.50 11.05
C ASN A 433 -2.38 -3.38 10.76
N LYS A 434 -3.58 -3.71 10.24
CA LYS A 434 -4.70 -2.77 10.06
C LYS A 434 -5.03 -1.92 11.29
N TYR A 435 -4.91 -2.49 12.50
CA TYR A 435 -5.20 -1.75 13.74
C TYR A 435 -4.18 -0.63 13.97
N GLU A 436 -2.91 -0.89 13.65
CA GLU A 436 -1.83 0.09 13.71
C GLU A 436 -1.96 1.12 12.58
N HIS A 437 -2.32 0.67 11.38
CA HIS A 437 -2.57 1.53 10.22
C HIS A 437 -3.66 2.57 10.48
N PHE A 438 -4.73 2.24 11.21
CA PHE A 438 -5.77 3.22 11.57
C PHE A 438 -5.28 4.27 12.56
N VAL A 439 -4.41 3.92 13.51
CA VAL A 439 -3.76 4.92 14.37
C VAL A 439 -2.93 5.89 13.53
N ILE A 440 -2.11 5.39 12.61
CA ILE A 440 -1.30 6.22 11.70
C ILE A 440 -2.20 7.09 10.82
N TYR A 441 -3.26 6.52 10.24
CA TYR A 441 -4.20 7.24 9.37
C TYR A 441 -4.84 8.43 10.10
N TYR A 442 -5.48 8.22 11.26
CA TYR A 442 -6.13 9.33 11.96
C TYR A 442 -5.13 10.34 12.53
N PHE A 443 -3.93 9.91 12.94
CA PHE A 443 -2.86 10.83 13.30
C PHE A 443 -2.48 11.76 12.13
N LEU A 444 -2.25 11.19 10.93
CA LEU A 444 -1.96 11.96 9.73
C LEU A 444 -3.10 12.96 9.44
N LYS A 445 -4.36 12.52 9.49
CA LYS A 445 -5.53 13.39 9.22
C LYS A 445 -5.71 14.53 10.21
N LEU A 446 -5.25 14.37 11.45
CA LEU A 446 -5.28 15.42 12.47
C LEU A 446 -4.21 16.49 12.22
N VAL A 447 -2.99 16.07 11.90
CA VAL A 447 -1.80 16.94 11.94
C VAL A 447 -1.44 17.53 10.57
N VAL A 448 -1.87 16.91 9.46
CA VAL A 448 -1.47 17.32 8.08
C VAL A 448 -1.71 18.80 7.74
N ASN A 449 -2.68 19.45 8.39
CA ASN A 449 -3.01 20.85 8.13
C ASN A 449 -2.30 21.85 9.05
N HIS A 450 -1.60 21.38 10.09
CA HIS A 450 -0.99 22.19 11.15
C HIS A 450 0.40 21.65 11.49
N THR A 451 1.26 21.60 10.48
CA THR A 451 2.62 21.07 10.59
C THR A 451 3.58 22.15 11.05
N ASP A 452 3.96 22.10 12.33
CA ASP A 452 4.97 23.00 12.90
C ASP A 452 6.31 22.27 13.01
N GLY A 453 7.33 22.79 12.32
CA GLY A 453 8.72 22.31 12.38
C GLY A 453 9.08 21.18 11.42
N GLU A 454 10.35 21.17 10.99
CA GLU A 454 10.89 20.24 9.99
C GLU A 454 10.84 18.77 10.43
N GLN A 455 11.02 18.50 11.73
CA GLN A 455 11.01 17.14 12.26
C GLN A 455 9.63 16.49 12.14
N MET A 456 8.56 17.25 12.41
CA MET A 456 7.19 16.76 12.26
C MET A 456 6.87 16.53 10.78
N ALA A 457 7.22 17.46 9.90
CA ALA A 457 7.07 17.30 8.46
C ALA A 457 7.75 16.02 7.95
N SER A 458 9.01 15.78 8.33
CA SER A 458 9.76 14.56 7.97
C SER A 458 9.08 13.27 8.49
N LEU A 459 8.52 13.31 9.70
CA LEU A 459 7.77 12.18 10.26
C LEU A 459 6.51 11.88 9.45
N LEU A 460 5.71 12.90 9.12
CA LEU A 460 4.47 12.76 8.35
C LEU A 460 4.74 12.27 6.91
N GLN A 461 5.80 12.75 6.27
CA GLN A 461 6.27 12.27 4.97
C GLN A 461 6.56 10.75 5.04
N LYS A 462 7.37 10.30 6.01
CA LYS A 462 7.71 8.87 6.17
C LYS A 462 6.50 8.00 6.47
N LEU A 463 5.64 8.45 7.40
CA LEU A 463 4.44 7.70 7.79
C LEU A 463 3.44 7.58 6.65
N SER A 464 3.19 8.65 5.89
CA SER A 464 2.25 8.62 4.76
C SER A 464 2.72 7.72 3.63
N LEU A 465 4.00 7.79 3.26
CA LEU A 465 4.61 6.94 2.23
C LEU A 465 4.71 5.47 2.66
N ARG A 466 4.96 5.20 3.94
CA ARG A 466 4.91 3.84 4.49
C ARG A 466 3.49 3.30 4.50
N LEU A 467 2.52 4.07 5.00
CA LEU A 467 1.14 3.62 5.14
C LEU A 467 0.55 3.21 3.79
N ILE A 468 0.72 4.04 2.74
CA ILE A 468 0.08 3.78 1.45
C ILE A 468 0.56 2.48 0.77
N THR A 469 1.79 2.03 1.06
CA THR A 469 2.37 0.79 0.52
C THR A 469 2.03 -0.45 1.35
N HIS A 470 1.35 -0.30 2.49
CA HIS A 470 1.01 -1.40 3.41
C HIS A 470 -0.51 -1.58 3.59
N LEU A 471 -1.34 -0.72 2.99
CA LEU A 471 -2.79 -0.89 2.95
C LEU A 471 -3.19 -2.10 2.08
N GLN A 472 -4.23 -2.81 2.51
CA GLN A 472 -4.66 -4.09 1.91
C GLN A 472 -6.07 -3.97 1.32
N HIS A 473 -6.53 -5.03 0.65
CA HIS A 473 -7.90 -5.11 0.14
C HIS A 473 -8.95 -4.78 1.20
N GLY A 474 -9.86 -3.88 0.85
CA GLY A 474 -10.81 -3.27 1.77
C GLY A 474 -10.47 -1.86 2.21
N ASP A 475 -9.22 -1.43 2.07
CA ASP A 475 -8.73 -0.09 2.44
C ASP A 475 -8.57 0.84 1.22
N GLU A 476 -9.19 0.53 0.07
CA GLU A 476 -9.00 1.31 -1.18
C GLU A 476 -9.41 2.78 -1.01
N PHE A 477 -10.43 3.06 -0.18
CA PHE A 477 -10.82 4.41 0.20
C PHE A 477 -9.70 5.15 0.93
N LEU A 478 -8.94 4.48 1.81
CA LEU A 478 -7.85 5.10 2.55
C LEU A 478 -6.70 5.47 1.61
N VAL A 479 -6.36 4.61 0.65
CA VAL A 479 -5.39 4.94 -0.40
C VAL A 479 -5.83 6.20 -1.16
N HIS A 480 -7.09 6.23 -1.61
CA HIS A 480 -7.64 7.38 -2.32
C HIS A 480 -7.62 8.67 -1.46
N ASP A 481 -8.05 8.59 -0.20
CA ASP A 481 -8.09 9.75 0.70
C ASP A 481 -6.68 10.26 1.05
N LEU A 482 -5.71 9.37 1.28
CA LEU A 482 -4.32 9.72 1.55
C LEU A 482 -3.67 10.41 0.35
N LEU A 483 -3.85 9.87 -0.87
CA LEU A 483 -3.39 10.54 -2.09
C LEU A 483 -4.06 11.90 -2.27
N SER A 484 -5.36 11.99 -1.96
CA SER A 484 -6.12 13.23 -2.17
C SER A 484 -5.77 14.35 -1.19
N THR A 485 -5.45 13.99 0.07
CA THR A 485 -5.43 14.95 1.18
C THR A 485 -4.11 15.01 1.96
N VAL A 486 -3.25 13.98 1.88
CA VAL A 486 -2.04 13.87 2.71
C VAL A 486 -0.76 13.84 1.89
N VAL A 487 -0.59 12.84 1.02
CA VAL A 487 0.70 12.52 0.36
C VAL A 487 1.24 13.72 -0.43
N PHE A 488 0.39 14.45 -1.15
CA PHE A 488 0.76 15.63 -1.92
C PHE A 488 0.39 16.95 -1.22
N SER A 489 0.17 16.94 0.10
CA SER A 489 -0.18 18.15 0.84
C SER A 489 1.03 19.10 0.91
N PRO A 490 0.90 20.38 0.48
CA PRO A 490 1.99 21.34 0.57
C PRO A 490 2.53 21.49 1.99
N ASN A 491 1.68 21.34 3.01
CA ASN A 491 2.07 21.52 4.41
C ASN A 491 3.17 20.55 4.86
N ILE A 492 3.07 19.27 4.46
CA ILE A 492 4.10 18.29 4.83
C ILE A 492 5.38 18.43 4.02
N TRP A 493 5.36 19.15 2.88
CA TRP A 493 6.51 19.36 2.00
C TRP A 493 7.08 20.78 2.06
N LYS A 494 6.57 21.64 2.96
CA LYS A 494 7.16 22.96 3.25
C LYS A 494 8.58 22.76 3.77
N GLN A 495 9.54 23.44 3.15
CA GLN A 495 10.92 23.46 3.63
C GLN A 495 11.08 24.53 4.71
N GLY A 496 11.85 24.24 5.75
CA GLY A 496 12.42 25.29 6.59
C GLY A 496 13.68 25.86 5.96
N GLU A 497 14.13 27.01 6.48
CA GLU A 497 15.28 27.74 5.97
C GLU A 497 16.60 26.94 6.08
N GLU A 498 16.71 26.02 7.05
CA GLU A 498 17.90 25.18 7.30
C GLU A 498 18.06 24.05 6.25
N ALA A 499 16.96 23.42 5.82
CA ALA A 499 16.99 22.44 4.72
C ALA A 499 17.42 23.09 3.38
N MET A 500 17.07 24.36 3.17
CA MET A 500 17.49 25.11 1.99
C MET A 500 18.98 25.49 2.07
N MET A 501 19.47 25.86 3.26
CA MET A 501 20.89 26.15 3.53
C MET A 501 21.80 24.93 3.41
N SER A 502 21.40 23.77 3.95
CA SER A 502 22.17 22.51 3.78
C SER A 502 22.20 22.01 2.34
N SER A 503 21.09 22.20 1.59
CA SER A 503 21.05 22.00 0.14
C SER A 503 22.01 22.95 -0.59
N MET A 504 22.22 24.17 -0.10
CA MET A 504 23.16 25.14 -0.66
C MET A 504 24.62 24.82 -0.30
N GLU A 505 24.89 24.31 0.91
CA GLU A 505 26.24 23.88 1.34
C GLU A 505 26.74 22.64 0.60
N SER A 506 25.82 21.79 0.10
CA SER A 506 26.15 20.64 -0.75
C SER A 506 26.50 21.01 -2.21
N LEU A 507 26.37 22.29 -2.62
CA LEU A 507 26.77 22.77 -3.93
C LEU A 507 28.28 23.08 -3.94
N GLN A 508 29.12 22.07 -4.12
CA GLN A 508 30.47 22.34 -4.62
C GLN A 508 30.34 22.91 -6.05
N LEU A 509 31.06 24.01 -6.34
CA LEU A 509 31.03 24.71 -7.64
C LEU A 509 31.39 23.82 -8.85
N SER A 510 31.89 22.60 -8.63
CA SER A 510 32.28 21.61 -9.65
C SER A 510 31.15 20.68 -10.11
N ASP A 511 29.96 20.71 -9.48
CA ASP A 511 28.96 19.64 -9.62
C ASP A 511 27.81 19.96 -10.60
N ALA A 512 27.95 20.99 -11.43
CA ALA A 512 26.99 21.28 -12.49
C ALA A 512 27.15 20.25 -13.62
N VAL A 513 26.14 19.40 -13.81
CA VAL A 513 26.05 18.53 -14.99
C VAL A 513 25.81 19.44 -16.20
N HIS A 514 26.87 19.77 -16.93
CA HIS A 514 26.81 20.52 -18.17
C HIS A 514 26.50 19.56 -19.32
N LEU A 515 25.21 19.28 -19.54
CA LEU A 515 24.75 18.53 -20.71
C LEU A 515 24.18 19.50 -21.75
N CYS A 516 24.65 19.38 -22.99
CA CYS A 516 24.01 20.04 -24.12
C CYS A 516 22.90 19.15 -24.69
N SER A 517 21.68 19.67 -24.82
CA SER A 517 20.62 18.99 -25.56
C SER A 517 20.92 18.98 -27.06
N VAL A 518 20.22 18.13 -27.83
CA VAL A 518 20.27 18.16 -29.31
C VAL A 518 19.93 19.53 -29.88
N THR A 519 19.07 20.31 -29.20
CA THR A 519 18.69 21.67 -29.59
C THR A 519 19.75 22.72 -29.29
N GLN A 520 20.95 22.31 -28.81
CA GLN A 520 22.06 23.17 -28.38
C GLN A 520 21.71 24.07 -27.18
N GLU A 521 20.61 23.78 -26.47
CA GLU A 521 20.33 24.44 -25.20
C GLU A 521 21.26 23.85 -24.13
N GLN A 522 22.04 24.72 -23.47
CA GLN A 522 22.78 24.33 -22.29
C GLN A 522 21.81 24.13 -21.13
N VAL A 523 21.78 22.90 -20.61
CA VAL A 523 20.91 22.55 -19.50
C VAL A 523 21.71 22.65 -18.20
N SER A 524 21.51 23.75 -17.45
CA SER A 524 22.04 23.89 -16.10
C SER A 524 21.00 23.41 -15.08
N VAL A 525 21.31 22.31 -14.40
CA VAL A 525 20.43 21.75 -13.36
C VAL A 525 20.61 22.53 -12.06
N ASN A 526 19.75 23.53 -11.83
CA ASN A 526 19.67 24.20 -10.54
C ASN A 526 18.73 23.42 -9.62
N GLN A 527 19.30 22.66 -8.69
CA GLN A 527 18.55 21.78 -7.78
C GLN A 527 17.51 22.54 -6.95
N THR A 528 17.85 23.71 -6.40
CA THR A 528 16.94 24.52 -5.59
C THR A 528 15.75 25.01 -6.41
N GLN A 529 15.99 25.43 -7.65
CA GLN A 529 14.91 25.85 -8.55
C GLN A 529 13.99 24.69 -8.94
N LEU A 530 14.54 23.49 -9.21
CA LEU A 530 13.72 22.32 -9.56
C LEU A 530 12.88 21.84 -8.38
N VAL A 531 13.43 21.86 -7.17
CA VAL A 531 12.66 21.54 -5.96
C VAL A 531 11.54 22.56 -5.76
N ALA A 532 11.84 23.86 -5.83
CA ALA A 532 10.82 24.91 -5.72
C ALA A 532 9.72 24.76 -6.79
N ALA A 533 10.11 24.50 -8.05
CA ALA A 533 9.19 24.26 -9.15
C ALA A 533 8.34 22.99 -8.97
N THR A 534 8.90 21.95 -8.34
CA THR A 534 8.14 20.74 -8.00
C THR A 534 7.12 21.02 -6.92
N LEU A 535 7.51 21.76 -5.86
CA LEU A 535 6.63 22.11 -4.74
C LEU A 535 5.47 23.01 -5.17
N SER A 536 5.67 23.90 -6.14
CA SER A 536 4.58 24.70 -6.72
C SER A 536 3.58 23.87 -7.54
N GLU A 537 3.99 22.67 -7.98
CA GLU A 537 3.24 21.82 -8.92
C GLU A 537 2.63 20.59 -8.24
N LEU A 538 2.53 20.57 -6.90
CA LEU A 538 1.95 19.45 -6.13
C LEU A 538 0.49 19.15 -6.51
N VAL A 539 -0.30 20.15 -6.92
CA VAL A 539 -1.70 19.96 -7.33
C VAL A 539 -1.82 19.19 -8.66
N PRO A 540 -1.11 19.59 -9.75
CA PRO A 540 -0.99 18.77 -10.95
C PRO A 540 -0.43 17.37 -10.71
N ILE A 541 0.56 17.23 -9.83
CA ILE A 541 1.12 15.93 -9.47
C ILE A 541 0.04 15.04 -8.87
N ARG A 542 -0.69 15.54 -7.87
CA ARG A 542 -1.82 14.83 -7.27
C ARG A 542 -2.85 14.39 -8.32
N ALA A 543 -3.20 15.27 -9.25
CA ALA A 543 -4.18 14.96 -10.30
C ALA A 543 -3.70 13.80 -11.20
N ALA A 544 -2.42 13.77 -11.58
CA ALA A 544 -1.84 12.70 -12.40
C ALA A 544 -1.92 11.33 -11.71
N TYR A 545 -1.61 11.26 -10.41
CA TYR A 545 -1.74 10.00 -9.66
C TYR A 545 -3.20 9.57 -9.49
N LEU A 546 -4.11 10.48 -9.11
CA LEU A 546 -5.53 10.14 -8.96
C LEU A 546 -6.17 9.68 -10.28
N GLN A 547 -5.73 10.24 -11.42
CA GLN A 547 -6.20 9.82 -12.74
C GLN A 547 -5.81 8.36 -13.05
N THR A 548 -4.64 7.91 -12.58
CA THR A 548 -4.15 6.54 -12.79
C THR A 548 -5.05 5.52 -12.11
N PHE A 549 -5.66 5.86 -10.97
CA PHE A 549 -6.58 4.99 -10.24
C PHE A 549 -8.06 5.19 -10.61
N SER A 550 -8.36 5.91 -11.69
CA SER A 550 -9.75 6.23 -12.08
C SER A 550 -10.60 5.00 -12.39
N ASP A 551 -10.02 3.96 -12.99
CA ASP A 551 -10.72 2.70 -13.29
C ASP A 551 -11.13 1.93 -12.01
N GLN A 552 -10.45 2.18 -10.89
CA GLN A 552 -10.72 1.58 -9.59
C GLN A 552 -11.71 2.40 -8.73
N GLN A 553 -12.28 3.48 -9.27
CA GLN A 553 -13.17 4.37 -8.53
C GLN A 553 -14.37 3.63 -7.91
N LYS A 554 -14.93 2.63 -8.60
CA LYS A 554 -16.02 1.81 -8.06
C LYS A 554 -15.58 1.04 -6.81
N VAL A 555 -14.38 0.45 -6.82
CA VAL A 555 -13.85 -0.30 -5.68
C VAL A 555 -13.58 0.62 -4.50
N ALA A 556 -12.96 1.79 -4.75
CA ALA A 556 -12.74 2.82 -3.75
C ALA A 556 -14.04 3.36 -3.15
N MET A 557 -15.10 3.51 -3.96
CA MET A 557 -16.43 3.89 -3.47
C MET A 557 -17.02 2.79 -2.59
N HIS A 558 -16.97 1.51 -2.99
CA HIS A 558 -17.48 0.41 -2.17
C HIS A 558 -16.76 0.30 -0.83
N SER A 559 -15.42 0.41 -0.80
CA SER A 559 -14.68 0.43 0.47
C SER A 559 -14.97 1.68 1.29
N ARG A 560 -15.19 2.84 0.66
CA ARG A 560 -15.63 4.05 1.36
C ARG A 560 -16.96 3.84 2.07
N HIS A 561 -17.95 3.26 1.40
CA HIS A 561 -19.25 2.98 2.01
C HIS A 561 -19.13 2.03 3.20
N ARG A 562 -18.23 1.03 3.13
CA ARG A 562 -17.94 0.14 4.27
C ARG A 562 -17.22 0.85 5.41
N PHE A 563 -16.18 1.61 5.10
CA PHE A 563 -15.35 2.31 6.09
C PHE A 563 -16.16 3.38 6.84
N LEU A 564 -16.98 4.14 6.13
CA LEU A 564 -17.87 5.17 6.70
C LEU A 564 -19.23 4.63 7.17
N MET A 565 -19.49 3.33 7.01
CA MET A 565 -20.76 2.68 7.37
C MET A 565 -22.00 3.33 6.72
N HIS A 566 -21.90 3.68 5.44
CA HIS A 566 -23.02 4.19 4.62
C HIS A 566 -23.97 3.05 4.23
N ALA A 567 -24.76 2.60 5.19
CA ALA A 567 -25.49 1.34 5.16
C ALA A 567 -26.32 1.10 3.89
N LEU A 568 -26.95 2.14 3.34
CA LEU A 568 -27.81 1.98 2.16
C LEU A 568 -27.04 1.62 0.88
N ASP A 569 -25.73 1.84 0.84
CA ASP A 569 -24.88 1.63 -0.34
C ASP A 569 -23.88 0.46 -0.16
N VAL A 570 -23.85 -0.17 1.02
CA VAL A 570 -23.00 -1.33 1.29
C VAL A 570 -23.58 -2.58 0.61
N GLN A 571 -22.73 -3.34 -0.11
CA GLN A 571 -23.13 -4.56 -0.81
C GLN A 571 -22.81 -5.85 -0.03
N ASN A 572 -21.65 -5.89 0.61
CA ASN A 572 -21.21 -6.98 1.49
C ASN A 572 -20.23 -6.44 2.54
N LEU A 573 -19.95 -7.23 3.58
CA LEU A 573 -19.03 -6.90 4.68
C LEU A 573 -17.78 -7.79 4.68
N VAL A 574 -17.51 -8.50 3.58
CA VAL A 574 -16.38 -9.44 3.45
C VAL A 574 -15.24 -8.76 2.69
N THR A 575 -14.00 -8.97 3.13
CA THR A 575 -12.80 -8.53 2.43
C THR A 575 -12.21 -9.68 1.62
N SER A 576 -11.85 -9.43 0.36
CA SER A 576 -11.08 -10.36 -0.48
C SER A 576 -9.64 -10.47 0.01
N SER A 577 -9.00 -11.63 -0.21
CA SER A 577 -7.61 -12.00 0.09
C SER A 577 -6.80 -11.09 1.03
N PRO A 578 -6.42 -11.56 2.24
CA PRO A 578 -5.80 -10.71 3.26
C PRO A 578 -4.29 -10.50 3.10
N THR A 579 -3.66 -11.01 2.04
CA THR A 579 -2.18 -11.12 1.97
C THR A 579 -1.51 -10.17 0.99
N GLU A 580 -2.24 -9.52 0.08
CA GLU A 580 -1.66 -8.61 -0.92
C GLU A 580 -1.90 -7.14 -0.57
N THR A 581 -0.88 -6.30 -0.83
CA THR A 581 -0.99 -4.84 -0.70
C THR A 581 -1.66 -4.24 -1.92
N LEU A 582 -2.39 -3.13 -1.73
CA LEU A 582 -3.08 -2.44 -2.81
C LEU A 582 -2.12 -1.78 -3.79
N LEU A 583 -1.00 -1.26 -3.29
CA LEU A 583 0.04 -0.63 -4.10
C LEU A 583 1.35 -1.41 -3.98
N PRO A 584 2.14 -1.50 -5.07
CA PRO A 584 3.50 -2.03 -5.01
C PRO A 584 4.45 -1.04 -4.33
N GLN A 585 5.66 -1.49 -3.98
CA GLN A 585 6.66 -0.60 -3.37
C GLN A 585 7.13 0.50 -4.33
N ASP A 586 7.14 0.22 -5.63
CA ASP A 586 7.51 1.16 -6.71
C ASP A 586 6.30 1.97 -7.24
N TRP A 587 5.25 2.16 -6.42
CA TRP A 587 4.01 2.82 -6.83
C TRP A 587 4.19 4.23 -7.41
N MET A 588 5.25 4.94 -7.02
CA MET A 588 5.60 6.26 -7.55
C MET A 588 5.93 6.25 -9.05
N TYR A 589 6.08 5.08 -9.67
CA TYR A 589 6.27 4.94 -11.10
C TYR A 589 5.02 4.44 -11.84
N LEU A 590 3.95 4.06 -11.13
CA LEU A 590 2.75 3.45 -11.73
C LEU A 590 2.18 4.21 -12.93
N PRO A 591 1.96 5.55 -12.87
CA PRO A 591 1.39 6.25 -14.02
C PRO A 591 2.27 6.14 -15.27
N LEU A 592 3.60 6.15 -15.10
CA LEU A 592 4.57 5.98 -16.18
C LEU A 592 4.60 4.53 -16.69
N ILE A 593 4.54 3.54 -15.80
CA ILE A 593 4.49 2.11 -16.15
C ILE A 593 3.22 1.81 -16.96
N ASP A 594 2.06 2.29 -16.51
CA ASP A 594 0.78 2.09 -17.19
C ASP A 594 0.74 2.77 -18.55
N LEU A 595 1.39 3.93 -18.69
CA LEU A 595 1.54 4.58 -19.99
C LEU A 595 2.46 3.77 -20.90
N TYR A 596 3.63 3.36 -20.42
CA TYR A 596 4.60 2.55 -21.16
C TYR A 596 4.00 1.21 -21.64
N ASN A 597 3.28 0.50 -20.78
CA ASN A 597 2.65 -0.77 -21.12
C ASN A 597 1.58 -0.61 -22.21
N ARG A 598 0.80 0.48 -22.15
CA ARG A 598 -0.17 0.82 -23.21
C ARG A 598 0.54 1.07 -24.54
N PHE A 599 1.63 1.84 -24.56
CA PHE A 599 2.42 2.09 -25.77
C PHE A 599 3.06 0.82 -26.32
N SER A 600 3.63 -0.03 -25.46
CA SER A 600 4.25 -1.29 -25.86
C SER A 600 3.24 -2.29 -26.45
N SER A 601 1.98 -2.29 -25.95
CA SER A 601 0.93 -3.20 -26.42
C SER A 601 0.35 -2.88 -27.80
N VAL A 602 0.47 -1.63 -28.27
CA VAL A 602 -0.14 -1.16 -29.53
C VAL A 602 0.72 -1.49 -30.76
N GLY A 603 1.94 -1.99 -30.56
CA GLY A 603 2.88 -2.26 -31.66
C GLY A 603 3.51 -0.97 -32.20
N ALA A 604 4.71 -1.09 -32.77
CA ALA A 604 5.54 0.04 -33.23
C ALA A 604 4.89 0.91 -34.34
N ASP A 605 3.81 0.43 -34.98
CA ASP A 605 3.23 1.03 -36.19
C ASP A 605 2.24 2.19 -35.93
N VAL A 606 1.93 2.52 -34.68
CA VAL A 606 1.09 3.68 -34.34
C VAL A 606 1.86 4.66 -33.46
N GLN A 607 2.89 5.27 -34.05
CA GLN A 607 3.67 6.37 -33.47
C GLN A 607 2.86 7.67 -33.42
N ASN A 608 1.81 7.70 -32.60
CA ASN A 608 1.09 8.93 -32.33
C ASN A 608 1.90 9.78 -31.33
N ALA A 609 2.07 11.07 -31.65
CA ALA A 609 2.54 12.07 -30.71
C ALA A 609 1.73 11.99 -29.40
N LEU A 610 2.41 12.04 -28.26
CA LEU A 610 1.75 12.02 -26.96
C LEU A 610 0.82 13.23 -26.83
N SER A 611 -0.35 13.01 -26.27
CA SER A 611 -1.24 14.12 -25.91
C SER A 611 -0.58 15.00 -24.83
N LYS A 612 -0.91 16.30 -24.81
CA LYS A 612 -0.43 17.24 -23.77
C LYS A 612 -0.68 16.73 -22.35
N ASN A 613 -1.78 16.02 -22.13
CA ASN A 613 -2.12 15.43 -20.84
C ASN A 613 -1.16 14.29 -20.44
N GLN A 614 -0.75 13.45 -21.40
CA GLN A 614 0.23 12.39 -21.15
C GLN A 614 1.61 12.96 -20.86
N VAL A 615 2.05 13.98 -21.61
CA VAL A 615 3.31 14.69 -21.35
C VAL A 615 3.30 15.34 -19.96
N SER A 616 2.20 16.00 -19.60
CA SER A 616 2.01 16.59 -18.26
C SER A 616 2.03 15.52 -17.16
N MET A 617 1.40 14.36 -17.37
CA MET A 617 1.44 13.24 -16.42
C MET A 617 2.86 12.72 -16.20
N VAL A 618 3.63 12.46 -17.27
CA VAL A 618 5.02 12.00 -17.12
C VAL A 618 5.88 13.05 -16.44
N THR A 619 5.69 14.33 -16.78
CA THR A 619 6.37 15.45 -16.10
C THR A 619 6.07 15.46 -14.60
N SER A 620 4.81 15.25 -14.22
CA SER A 620 4.39 15.14 -12.81
C SER A 620 5.01 13.94 -12.09
N VAL A 621 5.13 12.79 -12.76
CA VAL A 621 5.79 11.60 -12.21
C VAL A 621 7.26 11.89 -11.95
N LEU A 622 8.00 12.43 -12.92
CA LEU A 622 9.43 12.71 -12.79
C LEU A 622 9.73 13.75 -11.71
N ARG A 623 8.89 14.79 -11.62
CA ARG A 623 8.92 15.77 -10.51
C ARG A 623 8.81 15.09 -9.16
N TRP A 624 7.79 14.24 -9.01
CA TRP A 624 7.53 13.54 -7.77
C TRP A 624 8.66 12.58 -7.39
N VAL A 625 9.12 11.76 -8.33
CA VAL A 625 10.24 10.84 -8.12
C VAL A 625 11.49 11.60 -7.71
N TYR A 626 11.83 12.70 -8.39
CA TYR A 626 12.98 13.54 -8.03
C TYR A 626 12.88 14.09 -6.61
N LEU A 627 11.69 14.58 -6.20
CA LEU A 627 11.46 15.04 -4.84
C LEU A 627 11.68 13.91 -3.81
N LEU A 628 11.17 12.71 -4.10
CA LEU A 628 11.32 11.56 -3.22
C LEU A 628 12.77 11.08 -3.12
N GLU A 629 13.51 11.03 -4.23
CA GLU A 629 14.93 10.62 -4.20
C GLU A 629 15.77 11.54 -3.33
N ARG A 630 15.47 12.84 -3.37
CA ARG A 630 16.22 13.84 -2.62
C ARG A 630 15.86 13.88 -1.14
N PHE A 631 14.58 13.84 -0.80
CA PHE A 631 14.11 14.06 0.58
C PHE A 631 13.73 12.79 1.33
N GLN A 632 13.47 11.69 0.62
CA GLN A 632 13.05 10.41 1.21
C GLN A 632 13.86 9.21 0.68
N PRO A 633 15.22 9.27 0.71
CA PRO A 633 16.07 8.21 0.16
C PRO A 633 15.91 6.86 0.90
N LYS A 634 15.44 6.87 2.15
CA LYS A 634 15.12 5.64 2.89
C LYS A 634 13.88 4.95 2.36
N VAL A 635 12.89 5.72 1.87
CA VAL A 635 11.67 5.18 1.27
C VAL A 635 11.99 4.66 -0.13
N THR A 636 12.66 5.46 -0.97
CA THR A 636 13.04 5.01 -2.32
C THR A 636 14.06 3.87 -2.27
N GLY A 637 14.91 3.83 -1.26
CA GLY A 637 15.86 2.73 -1.01
C GLY A 637 15.24 1.39 -0.61
N SER A 638 13.94 1.32 -0.32
CA SER A 638 13.23 0.04 -0.22
C SER A 638 13.11 -0.66 -1.57
N VAL A 639 13.24 0.09 -2.67
CA VAL A 639 13.22 -0.38 -4.05
C VAL A 639 14.64 -0.37 -4.62
N SER A 640 15.04 -1.44 -5.30
CA SER A 640 16.40 -1.55 -5.86
C SER A 640 16.71 -0.40 -6.83
N VAL A 641 17.97 0.04 -6.85
CA VAL A 641 18.42 1.12 -7.75
C VAL A 641 18.18 0.72 -9.21
N THR A 642 18.43 -0.55 -9.55
CA THR A 642 18.20 -1.11 -10.89
C THR A 642 16.76 -0.94 -11.33
N LEU A 643 15.80 -1.33 -10.49
CA LEU A 643 14.38 -1.22 -10.79
C LEU A 643 14.00 0.26 -11.00
N ARG A 644 14.42 1.15 -10.09
CA ARG A 644 14.15 2.60 -10.20
C ARG A 644 14.68 3.20 -11.50
N VAL A 645 15.95 2.94 -11.84
CA VAL A 645 16.55 3.39 -13.11
C VAL A 645 15.80 2.82 -14.31
N SER A 646 15.41 1.54 -14.26
CA SER A 646 14.66 0.90 -15.35
C SER A 646 13.29 1.55 -15.56
N ARG A 647 12.59 1.95 -14.49
CA ARG A 647 11.33 2.72 -14.62
C ARG A 647 11.55 4.10 -15.23
N VAL A 648 12.62 4.79 -14.85
CA VAL A 648 12.96 6.09 -15.45
C VAL A 648 13.30 5.93 -16.93
N MET A 649 14.01 4.85 -17.32
CA MET A 649 14.31 4.53 -18.71
C MET A 649 13.05 4.35 -19.58
N CYS A 650 11.92 3.89 -19.01
CA CYS A 650 10.64 3.81 -19.73
C CYS A 650 10.19 5.17 -20.30
N THR A 651 10.66 6.30 -19.76
CA THR A 651 10.40 7.64 -20.32
C THR A 651 10.91 7.76 -21.75
N PHE A 652 12.09 7.21 -22.04
CA PHE A 652 12.67 7.24 -23.40
C PHE A 652 11.93 6.31 -24.36
N LEU A 653 11.27 5.28 -23.84
CA LEU A 653 10.49 4.31 -24.60
C LEU A 653 9.02 4.69 -24.76
N THR A 654 8.59 5.79 -24.13
CA THR A 654 7.21 6.26 -24.18
C THR A 654 7.13 7.49 -25.07
N GLY A 655 6.79 7.29 -26.34
CA GLY A 655 6.79 8.33 -27.37
C GLY A 655 8.19 8.59 -27.97
N ASN A 656 8.24 9.28 -29.10
CA ASN A 656 9.48 9.48 -29.87
C ASN A 656 10.27 10.72 -29.42
N ASP A 657 9.58 11.73 -28.89
CA ASP A 657 10.09 13.07 -28.61
C ASP A 657 9.91 13.49 -27.15
N LEU A 658 9.31 12.65 -26.30
CA LEU A 658 9.01 12.97 -24.90
C LEU A 658 10.25 13.40 -24.11
N PHE A 659 11.40 12.75 -24.35
CA PHE A 659 12.64 13.10 -23.66
C PHE A 659 13.17 14.48 -24.05
N MET A 660 12.76 15.03 -25.21
CA MET A 660 13.16 16.36 -25.69
C MET A 660 12.32 17.48 -25.06
N GLU A 661 11.19 17.16 -24.43
CA GLU A 661 10.38 18.14 -23.71
C GLU A 661 11.20 18.78 -22.59
N ARG A 662 11.37 20.10 -22.63
CA ARG A 662 12.33 20.84 -21.78
C ARG A 662 12.24 20.48 -20.30
N THR A 663 11.02 20.36 -19.78
CA THR A 663 10.80 20.05 -18.36
C THR A 663 11.14 18.58 -18.07
N VAL A 664 10.72 17.66 -18.94
CA VAL A 664 11.07 16.24 -18.83
C VAL A 664 12.59 16.06 -18.84
N TYR A 665 13.27 16.70 -19.80
CA TYR A 665 14.73 16.69 -19.91
C TYR A 665 15.42 17.16 -18.63
N LEU A 666 14.98 18.29 -18.05
CA LEU A 666 15.52 18.85 -16.80
C LEU A 666 15.44 17.85 -15.63
N TYR A 667 14.29 17.19 -15.45
CA TYR A 667 14.12 16.22 -14.36
C TYR A 667 14.85 14.90 -14.62
N LEU A 668 14.94 14.44 -15.88
CA LEU A 668 15.75 13.27 -16.24
C LEU A 668 17.24 13.52 -15.99
N ALA A 669 17.75 14.71 -16.29
CA ALA A 669 19.13 15.11 -15.98
C ALA A 669 19.38 15.19 -14.47
N ALA A 670 18.41 15.74 -13.72
CA ALA A 670 18.50 15.80 -12.26
C ALA A 670 18.50 14.40 -11.63
N LEU A 671 17.62 13.50 -12.07
CA LEU A 671 17.57 12.11 -11.63
C LEU A 671 18.85 11.34 -11.98
N LEU A 672 19.38 11.54 -13.18
CA LEU A 672 20.65 10.95 -13.59
C LEU A 672 21.78 11.34 -12.63
N ARG A 673 21.83 12.61 -12.22
CA ARG A 673 22.81 13.08 -11.23
C ARG A 673 22.67 12.34 -9.90
N GLU A 674 21.46 12.16 -9.39
CA GLU A 674 21.21 11.41 -8.14
C GLU A 674 21.68 9.95 -8.28
N PHE A 675 21.32 9.27 -9.37
CA PHE A 675 21.69 7.87 -9.63
C PHE A 675 23.19 7.66 -9.96
N SER A 676 23.90 8.72 -10.36
CA SER A 676 25.33 8.66 -10.71
C SER A 676 26.27 8.78 -9.51
N THR A 677 25.73 8.84 -8.28
CA THR A 677 26.55 8.81 -7.07
C THR A 677 27.27 7.45 -6.96
N PRO A 678 28.55 7.40 -6.51
CA PRO A 678 29.31 6.15 -6.44
C PRO A 678 28.60 5.02 -5.71
N GLN A 679 27.92 5.36 -4.60
CA GLN A 679 27.19 4.42 -3.75
C GLN A 679 26.02 3.74 -4.50
N LEU A 680 25.20 4.52 -5.22
CA LEU A 680 24.06 3.98 -5.96
C LEU A 680 24.53 3.25 -7.22
N LEU A 681 25.56 3.77 -7.90
CA LEU A 681 26.20 3.08 -9.02
C LEU A 681 26.66 1.70 -8.59
N ASP A 682 27.34 1.55 -7.44
CA ASP A 682 27.81 0.26 -6.92
C ASP A 682 26.66 -0.74 -6.69
N GLN A 683 25.51 -0.26 -6.19
CA GLN A 683 24.33 -1.08 -5.93
C GLN A 683 23.56 -1.54 -7.19
N MET A 684 23.74 -0.89 -8.34
CA MET A 684 23.04 -1.28 -9.58
C MET A 684 23.43 -2.70 -10.03
N ASN A 685 22.43 -3.53 -10.29
CA ASN A 685 22.56 -4.89 -10.77
C ASN A 685 21.53 -5.21 -11.87
N PHE A 686 21.92 -5.02 -13.13
CA PHE A 686 21.07 -5.28 -14.31
C PHE A 686 20.81 -6.78 -14.62
N THR A 687 21.19 -7.69 -13.73
CA THR A 687 20.80 -9.12 -13.79
C THR A 687 19.61 -9.45 -12.88
N GLU A 688 19.16 -8.49 -12.09
CA GLU A 688 17.99 -8.60 -11.21
C GLU A 688 16.69 -8.78 -12.02
N GLU A 689 15.79 -9.63 -11.52
CA GLU A 689 14.44 -9.76 -12.09
C GLU A 689 13.60 -8.53 -11.74
N ILE A 690 13.08 -7.85 -12.77
CA ILE A 690 12.30 -6.63 -12.59
C ILE A 690 10.81 -6.92 -12.80
N PRO A 691 9.94 -6.67 -11.80
CA PRO A 691 8.50 -6.91 -11.93
C PRO A 691 7.89 -6.22 -13.14
N GLY A 692 7.16 -6.98 -13.97
CA GLY A 692 6.47 -6.48 -15.15
C GLY A 692 7.35 -6.30 -16.39
N ILE A 693 8.62 -6.71 -16.36
CA ILE A 693 9.52 -6.76 -17.52
C ILE A 693 10.00 -8.21 -17.70
N VAL A 694 10.02 -8.72 -18.94
CA VAL A 694 10.44 -10.11 -19.25
C VAL A 694 11.92 -10.33 -18.92
N SER A 695 12.78 -9.44 -19.41
CA SER A 695 14.18 -9.38 -19.04
C SER A 695 14.70 -7.94 -19.17
N PHE A 696 15.69 -7.56 -18.36
CA PHE A 696 16.33 -6.25 -18.53
C PHE A 696 17.00 -6.13 -19.91
N TYR A 697 17.52 -7.22 -20.45
CA TYR A 697 18.13 -7.24 -21.79
C TYR A 697 17.15 -6.82 -22.89
N ASP A 698 15.89 -7.27 -22.83
CA ASP A 698 14.86 -6.87 -23.80
C ASP A 698 14.54 -5.37 -23.70
N LEU A 699 14.42 -4.86 -22.47
CA LEU A 699 14.23 -3.42 -22.22
C LEU A 699 15.41 -2.62 -22.77
N TYR A 700 16.64 -3.07 -22.53
CA TYR A 700 17.85 -2.40 -22.99
C TYR A 700 17.97 -2.44 -24.51
N SER A 701 17.61 -3.56 -25.15
CA SER A 701 17.59 -3.68 -26.61
C SER A 701 16.59 -2.70 -27.23
N ALA A 702 15.39 -2.57 -26.66
CA ALA A 702 14.42 -1.55 -27.06
C ALA A 702 14.95 -0.12 -26.87
N LEU A 703 15.70 0.13 -25.79
CA LEU A 703 16.33 1.42 -25.52
C LEU A 703 17.40 1.76 -26.57
N LEU A 704 18.23 0.80 -26.96
CA LEU A 704 19.23 0.97 -28.02
C LEU A 704 18.58 1.24 -29.38
N GLN A 705 17.53 0.49 -29.74
CA GLN A 705 16.76 0.72 -30.97
C GLN A 705 16.17 2.13 -31.00
N GLN A 706 15.55 2.56 -29.91
CA GLN A 706 14.96 3.88 -29.80
C GLN A 706 16.02 4.98 -29.87
N TYR A 707 17.18 4.76 -29.24
CA TYR A 707 18.31 5.68 -29.32
C TYR A 707 18.78 5.83 -30.78
N GLU A 708 19.00 4.73 -31.49
CA GLU A 708 19.43 4.74 -32.88
C GLU A 708 18.41 5.44 -33.81
N ALA A 709 17.11 5.26 -33.54
CA ALA A 709 16.03 5.81 -34.35
C ALA A 709 15.80 7.31 -34.15
N VAL A 710 15.77 7.79 -32.89
CA VAL A 710 15.25 9.14 -32.57
C VAL A 710 16.10 9.96 -31.59
N SER A 711 17.25 9.47 -31.11
CA SER A 711 18.05 10.24 -30.14
C SER A 711 18.69 11.49 -30.72
N PHE A 712 18.96 11.51 -32.03
CA PHE A 712 19.79 12.53 -32.69
C PHE A 712 21.15 12.77 -32.02
N GLY A 713 21.67 11.78 -31.28
CA GLY A 713 22.93 11.89 -30.54
C GLY A 713 22.86 12.67 -29.23
N ASP A 714 21.67 12.79 -28.63
CA ASP A 714 21.44 13.50 -27.38
C ASP A 714 22.35 13.05 -26.23
N SER A 715 23.00 13.99 -25.55
CA SER A 715 23.96 13.70 -24.47
C SER A 715 23.30 13.04 -23.26
N LEU A 716 22.10 13.48 -22.85
CA LEU A 716 21.40 12.91 -21.70
C LEU A 716 20.93 11.49 -21.99
N PHE A 717 20.31 11.25 -23.15
CA PHE A 717 19.90 9.91 -23.56
C PHE A 717 21.14 8.99 -23.67
N SER A 718 22.25 9.50 -24.19
CA SER A 718 23.53 8.75 -24.24
C SER A 718 23.96 8.28 -22.85
N CYS A 719 23.84 9.13 -21.82
CA CYS A 719 24.22 8.77 -20.47
C CYS A 719 23.37 7.62 -19.89
N TYR A 720 22.06 7.62 -20.13
CA TYR A 720 21.20 6.49 -19.72
C TYR A 720 21.55 5.19 -20.46
N VAL A 721 21.85 5.26 -21.77
CA VAL A 721 22.32 4.11 -22.55
C VAL A 721 23.65 3.55 -22.02
N LEU A 722 24.51 4.40 -21.46
CA LEU A 722 25.83 4.04 -20.96
C LEU A 722 25.82 3.44 -19.54
N LEU A 723 24.79 3.68 -18.73
CA LEU A 723 24.70 3.12 -17.37
C LEU A 723 24.95 1.60 -17.34
N PRO A 724 24.32 0.77 -18.20
CA PRO A 724 24.50 -0.68 -18.18
C PRO A 724 25.78 -1.17 -18.87
N VAL A 725 26.54 -0.28 -19.53
CA VAL A 725 27.74 -0.61 -20.33
C VAL A 725 29.02 -0.62 -19.47
N GLN A 726 28.96 -0.12 -18.24
CA GLN A 726 30.10 -0.17 -17.30
C GLN A 726 30.62 -1.61 -17.13
N GLN A 727 31.93 -1.75 -16.90
CA GLN A 727 32.63 -3.04 -16.92
C GLN A 727 32.11 -4.04 -15.88
N LYS A 728 31.54 -3.56 -14.77
CA LYS A 728 30.98 -4.42 -13.71
C LYS A 728 29.73 -5.19 -14.12
N HIS A 729 29.01 -4.73 -15.16
CA HIS A 729 27.74 -5.33 -15.58
C HIS A 729 27.95 -6.47 -16.58
N ASP A 730 26.86 -7.19 -16.87
CA ASP A 730 26.87 -8.31 -17.81
C ASP A 730 27.42 -7.87 -19.18
N ILE A 731 28.33 -8.68 -19.71
CA ILE A 731 28.94 -8.46 -21.01
C ILE A 731 27.93 -8.45 -22.16
N GLN A 732 26.80 -9.17 -22.04
CA GLN A 732 25.78 -9.19 -23.10
C GLN A 732 25.24 -7.79 -23.40
N LEU A 733 25.14 -6.93 -22.40
CA LEU A 733 24.71 -5.53 -22.55
C LEU A 733 25.74 -4.72 -23.35
N ARG A 734 27.04 -4.93 -23.07
CA ARG A 734 28.11 -4.34 -23.91
C ARG A 734 28.03 -4.89 -25.33
N LYS A 735 27.94 -6.21 -25.51
CA LYS A 735 27.84 -6.83 -26.83
C LYS A 735 26.69 -6.25 -27.65
N ALA A 736 25.48 -6.16 -27.10
CA ALA A 736 24.32 -5.57 -27.78
C ALA A 736 24.61 -4.19 -28.38
N LEU A 737 25.23 -3.28 -27.62
CA LEU A 737 25.61 -1.94 -28.11
C LEU A 737 26.67 -1.99 -29.23
N TRP A 738 27.61 -2.93 -29.18
CA TRP A 738 28.73 -3.01 -30.11
C TRP A 738 28.49 -3.89 -31.35
N THR A 739 27.54 -4.83 -31.30
CA THR A 739 27.23 -5.76 -32.39
C THR A 739 25.96 -5.38 -33.15
N GLU A 740 24.84 -5.27 -32.44
CA GLU A 740 23.49 -5.21 -33.02
C GLU A 740 23.12 -3.79 -33.46
N HIS A 741 23.62 -2.77 -32.76
CA HIS A 741 23.26 -1.37 -32.94
C HIS A 741 24.43 -0.51 -33.42
N GLN A 742 25.07 -0.90 -34.52
CA GLN A 742 26.29 -0.23 -35.00
C GLN A 742 26.07 1.24 -35.41
N GLY A 743 24.84 1.68 -35.71
CA GLY A 743 24.54 3.09 -35.96
C GLY A 743 24.84 3.98 -34.76
N ILE A 744 24.73 3.44 -33.54
CA ILE A 744 25.03 4.14 -32.28
C ILE A 744 26.48 4.62 -32.24
N LEU A 745 27.42 3.83 -32.77
CA LEU A 745 28.86 4.15 -32.82
C LEU A 745 29.18 5.41 -33.64
N ARG A 746 28.22 5.88 -34.45
CA ARG A 746 28.36 7.10 -35.27
C ARG A 746 27.54 8.28 -34.75
N CYS A 747 26.50 8.02 -33.96
CA CYS A 747 25.60 9.07 -33.47
C CYS A 747 25.80 9.43 -31.99
N MET A 748 26.47 8.61 -31.18
CA MET A 748 26.70 8.90 -29.76
C MET A 748 27.80 9.96 -29.55
N ARG A 749 27.42 11.24 -29.59
CA ARG A 749 28.33 12.40 -29.62
C ARG A 749 28.76 12.92 -28.24
N LEU A 750 28.48 12.19 -27.17
CA LEU A 750 28.76 12.62 -25.79
C LEU A 750 30.25 13.00 -25.59
N PRO A 751 30.56 14.27 -25.29
CA PRO A 751 31.92 14.70 -25.00
C PRO A 751 32.45 14.12 -23.67
N LEU A 752 33.74 13.84 -23.61
CA LEU A 752 34.39 13.28 -22.40
C LEU A 752 34.37 14.21 -21.18
N LYS A 753 34.17 15.52 -21.39
CA LYS A 753 34.05 16.50 -20.31
C LYS A 753 32.62 16.62 -19.76
N GLU A 754 31.64 16.12 -20.51
CA GLU A 754 30.21 16.23 -20.17
C GLU A 754 29.64 14.95 -19.53
N ILE A 755 30.43 13.87 -19.44
CA ILE A 755 29.97 12.61 -18.84
C ILE A 755 29.85 12.73 -17.31
N PRO A 756 28.66 12.49 -16.72
CA PRO A 756 28.47 12.55 -15.27
C PRO A 756 28.94 11.28 -14.55
N LEU A 757 29.22 10.21 -15.31
CA LEU A 757 29.65 8.90 -14.80
C LEU A 757 31.19 8.84 -14.70
N PRO A 758 31.77 8.25 -13.64
CA PRO A 758 33.22 8.10 -13.52
C PRO A 758 33.80 7.25 -14.66
N LEU A 759 34.68 7.84 -15.48
CA LEU A 759 35.28 7.18 -16.65
C LEU A 759 35.94 5.83 -16.31
N ASP A 760 36.54 5.73 -15.13
CA ASP A 760 37.20 4.52 -14.64
C ASP A 760 36.30 3.26 -14.71
N ARG A 761 34.99 3.43 -14.48
CA ARG A 761 34.00 2.33 -14.49
C ARG A 761 33.81 1.68 -15.86
N PHE A 762 34.19 2.36 -16.94
CA PHE A 762 34.14 1.82 -18.31
C PHE A 762 35.47 1.17 -18.73
N LEU A 763 36.54 1.46 -18.00
CA LEU A 763 37.91 1.06 -18.31
C LEU A 763 38.38 -0.11 -17.43
N ASN A 764 37.87 -0.19 -16.20
CA ASN A 764 38.29 -1.16 -15.20
C ASN A 764 37.11 -2.01 -14.68
N PRO A 765 37.27 -3.34 -14.55
CA PRO A 765 38.43 -4.13 -15.00
C PRO A 765 38.63 -4.09 -16.52
N GLU A 766 39.84 -4.41 -16.98
CA GLU A 766 40.16 -4.52 -18.40
C GLU A 766 39.30 -5.62 -19.07
N GLU A 767 38.83 -5.36 -20.29
CA GLU A 767 37.97 -6.30 -21.01
C GLU A 767 38.72 -7.61 -21.31
N SER A 768 38.06 -8.73 -21.01
CA SER A 768 38.64 -10.07 -21.11
C SER A 768 38.03 -10.90 -22.23
N ASP A 769 36.84 -10.53 -22.70
CA ASP A 769 36.16 -11.23 -23.79
C ASP A 769 36.77 -10.89 -25.15
N VAL A 770 37.28 -11.93 -25.79
CA VAL A 770 38.02 -11.82 -27.05
C VAL A 770 37.14 -11.38 -28.21
N GLU A 771 35.85 -11.72 -28.18
CA GLU A 771 34.91 -11.34 -29.23
C GLU A 771 34.68 -9.83 -29.23
N LEU A 772 34.42 -9.26 -28.05
CA LEU A 772 34.23 -7.83 -27.88
C LEU A 772 35.49 -7.02 -28.20
N ILE A 773 36.67 -7.53 -27.82
CA ILE A 773 37.96 -6.91 -28.19
C ILE A 773 38.16 -6.92 -29.71
N ARG A 774 37.77 -8.00 -30.41
CA ARG A 774 37.79 -8.05 -31.88
C ARG A 774 36.83 -7.03 -32.48
N LEU A 775 35.63 -6.89 -31.91
CA LEU A 775 34.64 -5.89 -32.33
C LEU A 775 35.17 -4.45 -32.17
N TYR A 776 35.76 -4.11 -31.02
CA TYR A 776 36.43 -2.82 -30.81
C TYR A 776 37.48 -2.56 -31.89
N PHE A 777 38.37 -3.52 -32.10
CA PHE A 777 39.45 -3.40 -33.07
C PHE A 777 38.95 -3.26 -34.51
N GLN A 778 37.95 -4.04 -34.91
CA GLN A 778 37.36 -3.99 -36.25
C GLN A 778 36.64 -2.65 -36.50
N ASN A 779 35.88 -2.15 -35.52
CA ASN A 779 35.17 -0.88 -35.64
C ASN A 779 36.13 0.32 -35.73
N LEU A 780 37.26 0.26 -35.03
CA LEU A 780 38.36 1.23 -35.15
C LEU A 780 39.04 1.17 -36.52
N LEU A 781 39.48 -0.01 -36.96
CA LEU A 781 40.18 -0.18 -38.25
C LEU A 781 39.31 0.16 -39.46
N SER A 782 38.03 -0.22 -39.43
CA SER A 782 37.07 0.07 -40.50
C SER A 782 36.57 1.53 -40.51
N LYS A 783 37.07 2.38 -39.60
CA LYS A 783 36.66 3.78 -39.41
C LYS A 783 35.15 3.95 -39.15
N ARG A 784 34.50 2.90 -38.63
CA ARG A 784 33.10 2.97 -38.19
C ARG A 784 32.98 3.75 -36.89
N LEU A 785 33.99 3.66 -36.03
CA LEU A 785 34.14 4.43 -34.80
C LEU A 785 35.26 5.46 -34.98
N GLN A 786 34.94 6.75 -34.78
CA GLN A 786 35.88 7.86 -34.93
C GLN A 786 35.78 8.81 -33.73
N PRO A 787 36.89 9.47 -33.34
CA PRO A 787 36.92 10.28 -32.12
C PRO A 787 36.02 11.52 -32.18
N HIS A 788 35.70 12.04 -33.36
CA HIS A 788 34.79 13.18 -33.52
C HIS A 788 33.30 12.80 -33.61
N TRP A 789 32.99 11.51 -33.82
CA TRP A 789 31.61 11.01 -33.82
C TRP A 789 31.21 10.48 -32.45
N SER A 790 32.08 9.68 -31.84
CA SER A 790 31.83 9.09 -30.53
C SER A 790 33.09 9.10 -29.67
N PRO A 791 33.44 10.26 -29.07
CA PRO A 791 34.66 10.43 -28.29
C PRO A 791 34.82 9.39 -27.18
N LEU A 792 33.76 9.17 -26.39
CA LEU A 792 33.78 8.24 -25.27
C LEU A 792 33.99 6.78 -25.71
N LEU A 793 33.17 6.29 -26.63
CA LEU A 793 33.26 4.92 -27.13
C LEU A 793 34.61 4.67 -27.81
N TYR A 794 35.15 5.68 -28.52
CA TYR A 794 36.49 5.62 -29.11
C TYR A 794 37.57 5.39 -28.04
N VAL A 795 37.55 6.17 -26.95
CA VAL A 795 38.51 6.01 -25.85
C VAL A 795 38.38 4.64 -25.18
N ILE A 796 37.16 4.16 -24.94
CA ILE A 796 36.91 2.83 -24.36
C ILE A 796 37.51 1.73 -25.26
N ALA A 797 37.25 1.79 -26.57
CA ALA A 797 37.78 0.81 -27.52
C ALA A 797 39.31 0.86 -27.59
N VAL A 798 39.91 2.05 -27.68
CA VAL A 798 41.38 2.22 -27.72
C VAL A 798 42.02 1.68 -26.45
N HIS A 799 41.45 1.99 -25.28
CA HIS A 799 41.93 1.50 -24.00
C HIS A 799 41.99 -0.04 -23.98
N HIS A 800 40.85 -0.70 -24.21
CA HIS A 800 40.74 -2.15 -24.06
C HIS A 800 41.56 -2.91 -25.11
N VAL A 801 41.61 -2.42 -26.35
CA VAL A 801 42.49 -3.01 -27.39
C VAL A 801 43.97 -2.85 -27.02
N ASN A 802 44.39 -1.67 -26.56
CA ASN A 802 45.77 -1.45 -26.12
C ASN A 802 46.15 -2.39 -24.96
N ARG A 803 45.29 -2.45 -23.93
CA ARG A 803 45.51 -3.33 -22.77
C ARG A 803 45.59 -4.79 -23.18
N PHE A 804 44.72 -5.26 -24.06
CA PHE A 804 44.77 -6.63 -24.57
C PHE A 804 46.05 -6.95 -25.35
N ILE A 805 46.49 -6.05 -26.25
CA ILE A 805 47.72 -6.23 -27.04
C ILE A 805 48.94 -6.39 -26.11
N TYR A 806 49.04 -5.56 -25.08
CA TYR A 806 50.20 -5.51 -24.18
C TYR A 806 50.05 -6.36 -22.91
N ASN A 807 48.92 -7.04 -22.73
CA ASN A 807 48.73 -7.96 -21.62
C ASN A 807 49.77 -9.10 -21.70
N GLN A 808 50.51 -9.33 -20.62
CA GLN A 808 51.61 -10.30 -20.54
C GLN A 808 51.15 -11.76 -20.45
N GLU A 809 49.85 -12.02 -20.25
CA GLU A 809 49.31 -13.38 -20.27
C GLU A 809 49.56 -14.06 -21.63
N LYS A 810 50.05 -15.31 -21.60
CA LYS A 810 50.30 -16.16 -22.77
C LYS A 810 49.02 -16.68 -23.45
N LYS A 811 47.89 -16.00 -23.27
CA LYS A 811 46.61 -16.30 -23.94
C LYS A 811 46.51 -15.51 -25.24
N HIS A 812 45.91 -16.12 -26.26
CA HIS A 812 45.61 -15.50 -27.56
C HIS A 812 46.80 -14.82 -28.27
N THR A 813 48.03 -15.29 -28.08
CA THR A 813 49.25 -14.68 -28.63
C THR A 813 49.19 -14.48 -30.14
N ARG A 814 48.67 -15.45 -30.89
CA ARG A 814 48.49 -15.32 -32.35
C ARG A 814 47.55 -14.18 -32.73
N LEU A 815 46.48 -13.95 -31.96
CA LEU A 815 45.54 -12.85 -32.20
C LEU A 815 46.20 -11.51 -31.91
N LYS A 816 46.92 -11.39 -30.78
CA LYS A 816 47.69 -10.18 -30.42
C LYS A 816 48.70 -9.82 -31.51
N GLN A 817 49.47 -10.80 -31.98
CA GLN A 817 50.42 -10.64 -33.09
C GLN A 817 49.70 -10.20 -34.38
N GLY A 818 48.60 -10.87 -34.75
CA GLY A 818 47.81 -10.52 -35.93
C GLY A 818 47.26 -9.08 -35.88
N MET A 819 46.82 -8.60 -34.72
CA MET A 819 46.36 -7.22 -34.53
C MET A 819 47.50 -6.21 -34.72
N ILE A 820 48.69 -6.48 -34.19
CA ILE A 820 49.88 -5.63 -34.38
C ILE A 820 50.25 -5.54 -35.87
N LEU A 821 50.28 -6.67 -36.57
CA LEU A 821 50.61 -6.71 -38.00
C LEU A 821 49.58 -5.96 -38.86
N GLN A 822 48.29 -6.09 -38.54
CA GLN A 822 47.24 -5.31 -39.20
C GLN A 822 47.37 -3.80 -38.95
N LEU A 823 47.79 -3.39 -37.74
CA LEU A 823 48.06 -1.98 -37.43
C LEU A 823 49.27 -1.44 -38.20
N GLN A 824 50.35 -2.23 -38.32
CA GLN A 824 51.54 -1.83 -39.07
C GLN A 824 51.27 -1.67 -40.57
N LYS A 825 50.34 -2.46 -41.11
CA LYS A 825 49.86 -2.38 -42.50
C LYS A 825 48.78 -1.33 -42.74
N SER A 826 48.19 -0.77 -41.68
CA SER A 826 47.10 0.21 -41.79
C SER A 826 47.60 1.55 -42.32
N THR A 827 46.82 2.17 -43.20
CA THR A 827 47.11 3.53 -43.71
C THR A 827 46.77 4.63 -42.70
N HIS A 828 46.09 4.30 -41.60
CA HIS A 828 45.62 5.27 -40.59
C HIS A 828 46.66 5.52 -39.50
N LYS A 829 47.68 6.33 -39.80
CA LYS A 829 48.82 6.59 -38.89
C LYS A 829 48.41 7.06 -37.49
N GLU A 830 47.43 7.95 -37.39
CA GLU A 830 46.93 8.48 -36.12
C GLU A 830 46.31 7.40 -35.21
N LEU A 831 45.43 6.55 -35.77
CA LEU A 831 44.86 5.42 -35.03
C LEU A 831 45.94 4.44 -34.57
N CYS A 832 46.95 4.18 -35.40
CA CYS A 832 48.08 3.33 -35.01
C CYS A 832 48.88 3.94 -33.85
N GLN A 833 49.10 5.26 -33.86
CA GLN A 833 49.69 5.96 -32.72
C GLN A 833 48.82 5.84 -31.47
N HIS A 834 47.51 6.09 -31.58
CA HIS A 834 46.58 5.93 -30.44
C HIS A 834 46.64 4.51 -29.88
N LEU A 835 46.51 3.46 -30.70
CA LEU A 835 46.49 2.08 -30.21
C LEU A 835 47.85 1.57 -29.69
N LEU A 836 48.97 1.95 -30.28
CA LEU A 836 50.29 1.44 -29.87
C LEU A 836 50.91 2.25 -28.73
N HIS A 837 50.70 3.58 -28.71
CA HIS A 837 51.30 4.51 -27.76
C HIS A 837 50.36 4.94 -26.63
N TYR A 838 49.11 4.46 -26.57
CA TYR A 838 48.18 4.78 -25.47
C TYR A 838 48.81 4.54 -24.08
N LYS A 839 48.75 5.57 -23.23
CA LYS A 839 49.20 5.55 -21.84
C LYS A 839 48.01 5.47 -20.87
N MET A 840 47.14 6.47 -20.94
CA MET A 840 45.93 6.57 -20.10
C MET A 840 44.90 7.52 -20.73
N VAL A 841 43.69 7.51 -20.18
CA VAL A 841 42.66 8.49 -20.52
C VAL A 841 43.00 9.81 -19.84
N ASN A 842 42.91 10.91 -20.59
CA ASN A 842 43.17 12.25 -20.09
C ASN A 842 42.23 13.24 -20.79
N GLN A 843 41.22 13.74 -20.07
CA GLN A 843 40.17 14.62 -20.62
C GLN A 843 40.71 15.97 -21.12
N GLU A 844 41.92 16.38 -20.71
CA GLU A 844 42.54 17.64 -21.12
C GLU A 844 43.41 17.52 -22.38
N LYS A 845 43.60 16.31 -22.90
CA LYS A 845 44.36 16.05 -24.13
C LYS A 845 43.43 15.89 -25.33
N ASP A 846 43.98 16.11 -26.51
CA ASP A 846 43.28 15.88 -27.77
C ASP A 846 42.74 14.44 -27.83
N HIS A 847 41.50 14.30 -28.28
CA HIS A 847 40.75 13.04 -28.31
C HIS A 847 40.61 12.32 -26.97
N GLY A 848 40.95 12.98 -25.85
CA GLY A 848 40.83 12.43 -24.50
C GLY A 848 41.89 11.39 -24.14
N ILE A 849 42.99 11.31 -24.89
CA ILE A 849 44.00 10.26 -24.76
C ILE A 849 45.37 10.87 -24.49
N GLU A 850 46.06 10.34 -23.49
CA GLU A 850 47.48 10.61 -23.29
C GLU A 850 48.32 9.49 -23.94
N LEU A 851 49.31 9.88 -24.73
CA LEU A 851 50.23 8.98 -25.42
C LEU A 851 51.62 9.00 -24.78
N TYR A 852 52.33 7.88 -24.87
CA TYR A 852 53.76 7.81 -24.58
C TYR A 852 54.57 8.46 -25.71
N GLU A 853 55.38 9.47 -25.39
CA GLU A 853 56.42 10.01 -26.27
C GLU A 853 57.44 8.92 -26.62
N GLU A 854 57.86 8.14 -25.61
CA GLU A 854 58.66 6.93 -25.78
C GLU A 854 57.99 5.71 -25.18
N LEU A 855 57.86 4.65 -26.00
CA LEU A 855 57.27 3.39 -25.56
C LEU A 855 58.09 2.74 -24.42
N PRO A 856 57.43 2.20 -23.38
CA PRO A 856 58.09 1.40 -22.35
C PRO A 856 58.90 0.23 -22.94
N PRO A 857 60.01 -0.19 -22.32
CA PRO A 857 60.91 -1.22 -22.88
C PRO A 857 60.19 -2.52 -23.23
N ILE A 858 59.26 -2.95 -22.38
CA ILE A 858 58.47 -4.17 -22.57
C ILE A 858 57.63 -4.10 -23.86
N ARG A 859 57.02 -2.93 -24.13
CA ARG A 859 56.22 -2.70 -25.34
C ARG A 859 57.11 -2.63 -26.59
N LYS A 860 58.27 -1.95 -26.50
CA LYS A 860 59.28 -1.89 -27.59
C LYS A 860 59.75 -3.30 -27.98
N THR A 861 60.09 -4.14 -26.99
CA THR A 861 60.53 -5.53 -27.24
C THR A 861 59.45 -6.36 -27.91
N LEU A 862 58.19 -6.27 -27.47
CA LEU A 862 57.08 -7.01 -28.07
C LEU A 862 56.88 -6.61 -29.55
N LEU A 863 56.85 -5.32 -29.85
CA LEU A 863 56.68 -4.84 -31.23
C LEU A 863 57.83 -5.29 -32.14
N GLY A 864 59.07 -5.24 -31.65
CA GLY A 864 60.24 -5.73 -32.39
C GLY A 864 60.19 -7.24 -32.65
N GLN A 865 59.74 -8.04 -31.67
CA GLN A 865 59.56 -9.48 -31.85
C GLN A 865 58.52 -9.81 -32.93
N VAL A 866 57.43 -9.03 -33.00
CA VAL A 866 56.40 -9.24 -34.02
C VAL A 866 56.87 -8.82 -35.42
N GLN A 867 57.66 -7.75 -35.52
CA GLN A 867 58.29 -7.34 -36.79
C GLN A 867 59.27 -8.39 -37.33
N ALA A 868 60.03 -9.05 -36.45
CA ALA A 868 60.93 -10.13 -36.83
C ALA A 868 60.19 -11.39 -37.35
N LEU A 869 58.90 -11.56 -37.03
CA LEU A 869 58.08 -12.68 -37.53
C LEU A 869 57.52 -12.45 -38.95
N GLU A 870 57.45 -11.22 -39.46
CA GLU A 870 57.04 -10.91 -40.84
C GLU A 870 58.19 -11.02 -41.85
N HIS A 871 59.43 -10.95 -41.38
CA HIS A 871 60.63 -11.17 -42.17
C HIS A 871 61.42 -12.37 -41.61
N PRO A 872 60.94 -13.61 -41.77
CA PRO A 872 61.80 -14.76 -41.55
C PRO A 872 62.90 -14.67 -42.62
N SER A 873 64.14 -14.50 -42.17
CA SER A 873 65.34 -14.61 -42.99
C SER A 873 65.31 -15.83 -43.90
#